data_AF-A0A1Q2YE94-F1
#
_entry.id   AF-A0A1Q2YE94-F1
#
_cell.length_a   1.000
_cell.length_b   1.000
_cell.length_c   1.000
_cell.angle_alpha   90.00
_cell.angle_beta   90.00
_cell.angle_gamma   90.00
#
_symmetry.space_group_name_H-M   'P 1'
#
loop_
_entity.id
_entity.type
_entity.pdbx_description
1 polymer ?
#
loop_
_entity_poly.entity_id
_entity_poly.type
_entity_poly.pdbx_seq_one_letter_code
_entity_poly.pdbx_strand_id
1 'polypeptide(L)'
;MNITGKGIVTALIDDGLDYESPDLKDNYSPEGSWDYNDNRPNPKPMLENDYHGTRCAGEIAAAKGNDYCGVGVAYDSKVSGIRILSAEISSEEEAVAMIYGLDVNDIYSCSWGPPDNGRSMDVPPKVVRSAMLKGIQEGRNGKGALYVFASGNGASRGDSCNFDGYTNSIYSLTVSAIDYKGLHPIYSESCTAVMVSTYSSGSGEHIHTTDINGKCSTTHGGTSAAAPLAAGIYALILEANPALTWRDVQYLTVLSAAEIDPYDGTWQDSAVEGRKYSPKYGWGKIDAEKMVKMAQNNWTLLKPQSWYYMPYQITELSISNEVAEVQDSFTISAEMLKKFNFERIEQITVTVDINSGKRGAVEVDIVSPNGIVSPLAVRRGHDQDKLGFRKWAFSSVAHWGETGEGTWTIKVRNTEDTNAIDFRGWQLRVFGECIDPALAKRFDMNEDYSKLNFEKEEPMSSNTTSTISYTGSQVQTLAQTKIISVSTTLATESATVTISSEESDKEKAPATSVVPTKSTAFSSLPTASSTATAAPDENGSYPHTDNSKHYIAYFSALTFAGFLFLFYIFKNRRKPGRARRREDFEFDIIRPDDDESSRFEFDDSDSSEEGDDHNRQDRGRRRDSDFGVFDDDATSLNMADTKLGKDTNSKDPGELSEFDLGNSQLTGYDKTDAIIRDAKNKENDESRILNSKKKYGGAKQHIDATERSNLVSASAASDSTTSTSDEEH
;
A
#
# COMPACT_ATOMS: atom_id res chain seq x y z
N MET A 1 3.71 19.46 29.29
CA MET A 1 3.83 18.04 29.70
C MET A 1 5.30 17.63 29.62
N ASN A 2 5.69 16.50 30.21
CA ASN A 2 6.99 15.87 29.98
C ASN A 2 6.74 14.51 29.31
N ILE A 3 6.50 14.55 28.00
CA ILE A 3 6.30 13.39 27.13
C ILE A 3 7.36 13.49 26.04
N THR A 4 8.13 12.43 25.88
CA THR A 4 9.40 12.38 25.13
C THR A 4 9.65 11.02 24.47
N GLY A 5 8.67 10.11 24.52
CA GLY A 5 8.72 8.74 24.00
C GLY A 5 9.22 7.72 25.03
N LYS A 6 9.35 8.13 26.29
CA LYS A 6 10.16 7.41 27.27
C LYS A 6 9.58 6.03 27.60
N GLY A 7 10.39 5.01 27.39
CA GLY A 7 10.05 3.62 27.68
C GLY A 7 9.29 2.89 26.57
N ILE A 8 9.14 3.52 25.41
CA ILE A 8 8.68 2.90 24.16
C ILE A 8 9.88 2.44 23.33
N VAL A 9 9.71 1.41 22.51
CA VAL A 9 10.74 0.96 21.56
C VAL A 9 10.19 0.89 20.13
N THR A 10 10.85 1.56 19.19
CA THR A 10 10.52 1.52 17.76
C THR A 10 11.59 0.77 16.98
N ALA A 11 11.21 -0.33 16.33
CA ALA A 11 12.06 -1.05 15.40
C ALA A 11 12.02 -0.42 14.00
N LEU A 12 13.19 -0.28 13.39
CA LEU A 12 13.38 0.04 11.98
C LEU A 12 13.59 -1.28 11.25
N ILE A 13 12.62 -1.72 10.46
CA ILE A 13 12.79 -2.86 9.53
C ILE A 13 13.35 -2.28 8.23
N ASP A 14 14.65 -2.37 8.01
CA ASP A 14 15.34 -1.56 6.98
C ASP A 14 16.73 -2.13 6.57
N ASP A 15 17.65 -1.31 6.06
CA ASP A 15 19.02 -1.64 5.66
C ASP A 15 20.06 -1.64 6.80
N GLY A 16 19.68 -1.18 8.00
CA GLY A 16 20.52 -1.21 9.19
C GLY A 16 20.33 -0.02 10.13
N LEU A 17 21.01 -0.06 11.27
CA LEU A 17 21.03 1.02 12.26
C LEU A 17 22.45 1.19 12.80
N ASP A 18 23.08 2.35 12.54
CA ASP A 18 24.39 2.71 13.09
C ASP A 18 24.29 3.04 14.59
N TYR A 19 24.17 1.99 15.41
CA TYR A 19 24.10 2.06 16.87
C TYR A 19 25.39 2.58 17.52
N GLU A 20 26.46 2.82 16.76
CA GLU A 20 27.69 3.46 17.23
C GLU A 20 27.64 4.99 17.06
N SER A 21 26.65 5.52 16.34
CA SER A 21 26.43 6.96 16.16
C SER A 21 26.26 7.69 17.50
N PRO A 22 26.90 8.87 17.70
CA PRO A 22 26.74 9.69 18.90
C PRO A 22 25.28 10.08 19.23
N ASP A 23 24.41 10.09 18.21
CA ASP A 23 22.98 10.39 18.31
C ASP A 23 22.12 9.20 18.76
N LEU A 24 22.54 7.96 18.46
CA LEU A 24 21.69 6.77 18.57
C LEU A 24 22.17 5.79 19.65
N LYS A 25 23.48 5.75 19.95
CA LYS A 25 24.09 4.79 20.89
C LYS A 25 23.38 4.68 22.25
N ASP A 26 22.91 5.80 22.80
CA ASP A 26 22.29 5.87 24.13
C ASP A 26 20.79 5.50 24.09
N ASN A 27 20.21 5.52 22.88
CA ASN A 27 18.82 5.14 22.58
C ASN A 27 18.69 3.81 21.82
N TYR A 28 19.79 3.12 21.52
CA TYR A 28 19.76 1.81 20.88
C TYR A 28 19.19 0.71 21.80
N SER A 29 18.28 -0.10 21.27
CA SER A 29 17.77 -1.32 21.90
C SER A 29 18.36 -2.57 21.26
N PRO A 30 19.42 -3.18 21.84
CA PRO A 30 19.99 -4.43 21.32
C PRO A 30 19.03 -5.62 21.45
N GLU A 31 18.15 -5.62 22.45
CA GLU A 31 17.19 -6.71 22.69
C GLU A 31 16.11 -6.77 21.59
N GLY A 32 15.70 -5.61 21.08
CA GLY A 32 14.77 -5.50 19.95
C GLY A 32 15.39 -5.66 18.57
N SER A 33 16.72 -5.85 18.46
CA SER A 33 17.47 -5.77 17.20
C SER A 33 17.98 -7.12 16.67
N TRP A 34 18.09 -7.24 15.34
CA TRP A 34 18.71 -8.38 14.64
C TRP A 34 19.16 -8.00 13.22
N ASP A 35 20.12 -8.75 12.68
CA ASP A 35 20.57 -8.67 11.30
C ASP A 35 20.29 -10.00 10.60
N TYR A 36 19.33 -10.02 9.68
CA TYR A 36 19.02 -11.22 8.89
C TYR A 36 19.95 -11.38 7.69
N ASN A 37 20.41 -10.27 7.09
CA ASN A 37 21.29 -10.32 5.92
C ASN A 37 22.69 -10.93 6.25
N ASP A 38 23.21 -10.67 7.46
CA ASP A 38 24.47 -11.26 7.97
C ASP A 38 24.25 -12.28 9.12
N ASN A 39 23.00 -12.62 9.46
CA ASN A 39 22.57 -13.54 10.53
C ASN A 39 23.31 -13.35 11.88
N ARG A 40 23.17 -12.18 12.49
CA ARG A 40 23.88 -11.76 13.71
C ARG A 40 23.03 -10.81 14.58
N PRO A 41 23.33 -10.62 15.88
CA PRO A 41 22.50 -9.75 16.75
C PRO A 41 22.57 -8.25 16.43
N ASN A 42 23.68 -7.76 15.86
CA ASN A 42 23.93 -6.33 15.66
C ASN A 42 23.57 -5.91 14.21
N PRO A 43 22.59 -5.02 14.00
CA PRO A 43 22.08 -4.62 12.68
C PRO A 43 22.95 -3.55 12.01
N LYS A 44 24.28 -3.67 12.10
CA LYS A 44 25.19 -2.61 11.66
C LYS A 44 25.17 -2.48 10.13
N PRO A 45 25.02 -1.26 9.57
CA PRO A 45 25.31 -0.98 8.17
C PRO A 45 26.66 -1.58 7.70
N MET A 46 26.67 -2.23 6.54
CA MET A 46 27.87 -2.85 5.95
C MET A 46 28.17 -2.37 4.53
N LEU A 47 27.17 -1.93 3.78
CA LEU A 47 27.29 -1.43 2.41
C LEU A 47 27.34 0.11 2.41
N GLU A 48 27.93 0.69 1.36
CA GLU A 48 27.98 2.16 1.18
C GLU A 48 26.58 2.79 1.03
N ASN A 49 25.57 1.98 0.70
CA ASN A 49 24.17 2.37 0.58
C ASN A 49 23.29 1.95 1.77
N ASP A 50 23.84 1.37 2.85
CA ASP A 50 23.09 0.98 4.06
C ASP A 50 22.88 2.22 4.97
N TYR A 51 22.30 3.31 4.44
CA TYR A 51 22.14 4.59 5.15
C TYR A 51 20.73 4.85 5.68
N HIS A 52 19.74 4.10 5.22
CA HIS A 52 18.34 4.50 5.24
C HIS A 52 17.70 4.30 6.62
N GLY A 53 17.83 3.11 7.21
CA GLY A 53 17.33 2.83 8.56
C GLY A 53 18.02 3.67 9.64
N THR A 54 19.28 4.08 9.41
CA THR A 54 20.00 5.00 10.31
C THR A 54 19.41 6.41 10.29
N ARG A 55 19.01 6.92 9.12
CA ARG A 55 18.34 8.22 8.98
C ARG A 55 16.95 8.21 9.61
N CYS A 56 16.18 7.15 9.34
CA CYS A 56 14.87 6.91 9.95
C CYS A 56 14.96 6.83 11.49
N ALA A 57 15.97 6.15 12.03
CA ALA A 57 16.19 6.05 13.48
C ALA A 57 16.48 7.40 14.14
N GLY A 58 17.21 8.29 13.46
CA GLY A 58 17.49 9.65 13.94
C GLY A 58 16.23 10.50 14.11
N GLU A 59 15.31 10.43 13.14
CA GLU A 59 14.03 11.16 13.18
C GLU A 59 13.16 10.74 14.37
N ILE A 60 13.22 9.46 14.76
CA ILE A 60 12.49 8.92 15.90
C ILE A 60 13.19 9.32 17.20
N ALA A 61 14.48 9.00 17.37
CA ALA A 61 15.13 9.00 18.69
C ALA A 61 16.59 9.53 18.73
N ALA A 62 17.00 10.41 17.81
CA ALA A 62 18.27 11.15 17.97
C ALA A 62 18.33 11.88 19.32
N ALA A 63 19.43 11.70 20.04
CA ALA A 63 19.58 12.11 21.43
C ALA A 63 19.65 13.63 21.61
N LYS A 64 18.78 14.17 22.46
CA LYS A 64 18.66 15.62 22.67
C LYS A 64 19.81 16.20 23.50
N GLY A 65 20.49 17.22 22.96
CA GLY A 65 21.42 18.06 23.74
C GLY A 65 22.80 17.43 23.97
N ASN A 66 23.23 16.59 23.02
CA ASN A 66 24.54 15.96 22.90
C ASN A 66 25.56 16.80 22.09
N ASP A 67 25.19 18.02 21.67
CA ASP A 67 25.90 18.89 20.71
C ASP A 67 26.26 18.20 19.37
N TYR A 68 25.40 17.27 18.91
CA TYR A 68 25.57 16.50 17.68
C TYR A 68 24.26 16.47 16.86
N CYS A 69 24.38 16.62 15.54
CA CYS A 69 23.28 16.65 14.55
C CYS A 69 21.99 17.41 14.92
N GLY A 70 21.03 16.76 15.58
CA GLY A 70 19.64 17.23 15.66
C GLY A 70 18.90 16.79 16.94
N VAL A 71 17.66 16.33 16.80
CA VAL A 71 16.88 15.72 17.87
C VAL A 71 15.72 14.90 17.29
N GLY A 72 15.48 13.71 17.82
CA GLY A 72 14.35 12.88 17.42
C GLY A 72 13.03 13.39 17.99
N VAL A 73 11.92 13.12 17.32
CA VAL A 73 10.56 13.43 17.79
C VAL A 73 10.32 12.87 19.20
N ALA A 74 10.85 11.68 19.45
CA ALA A 74 10.72 10.88 20.66
C ALA A 74 12.12 10.59 21.25
N TYR A 75 12.88 11.65 21.56
CA TYR A 75 14.29 11.58 21.97
C TYR A 75 14.63 10.84 23.27
N ASP A 76 13.65 10.42 24.09
CA ASP A 76 13.86 9.49 25.22
C ASP A 76 13.34 8.06 24.94
N SER A 77 12.76 7.82 23.75
CA SER A 77 12.41 6.49 23.23
C SER A 77 13.64 5.67 22.93
N LYS A 78 13.47 4.35 22.80
CA LYS A 78 14.50 3.49 22.21
C LYS A 78 14.19 3.16 20.75
N VAL A 79 15.25 2.86 20.01
CA VAL A 79 15.20 2.40 18.62
C VAL A 79 15.99 1.11 18.46
N SER A 80 15.40 0.15 17.74
CA SER A 80 16.01 -1.14 17.38
C SER A 80 16.16 -1.22 15.86
N GLY A 81 17.16 -1.97 15.39
CA GLY A 81 17.38 -2.21 13.96
C GLY A 81 17.09 -3.67 13.61
N ILE A 82 16.26 -3.89 12.61
CA ILE A 82 15.94 -5.20 12.05
C ILE A 82 16.39 -5.17 10.58
N ARG A 83 17.65 -5.56 10.35
CA ARG A 83 18.30 -5.40 9.05
C ARG A 83 17.92 -6.53 8.09
N ILE A 84 17.17 -6.18 7.05
CA ILE A 84 16.66 -7.11 6.03
C ILE A 84 16.87 -6.64 4.58
N LEU A 85 17.06 -5.34 4.32
CA LEU A 85 17.03 -4.80 2.94
C LEU A 85 18.40 -4.81 2.21
N SER A 86 19.48 -5.21 2.88
CA SER A 86 20.83 -5.18 2.28
C SER A 86 21.18 -6.42 1.44
N ALA A 87 20.32 -7.44 1.42
CA ALA A 87 20.47 -8.66 0.60
C ALA A 87 19.11 -9.36 0.38
N GLU A 88 19.05 -10.32 -0.55
CA GLU A 88 17.88 -11.21 -0.73
C GLU A 88 17.58 -12.00 0.57
N ILE A 89 16.31 -12.07 0.96
CA ILE A 89 15.80 -12.81 2.14
C ILE A 89 14.70 -13.80 1.72
N SER A 90 14.41 -14.80 2.55
CA SER A 90 13.20 -15.63 2.40
C SER A 90 11.97 -14.95 3.04
N SER A 91 10.78 -15.30 2.53
CA SER A 91 9.51 -14.86 3.12
C SER A 91 9.30 -15.35 4.56
N GLU A 92 10.00 -16.42 4.99
CA GLU A 92 10.02 -16.83 6.39
C GLU A 92 10.89 -15.90 7.26
N GLU A 93 12.05 -15.45 6.77
CA GLU A 93 12.90 -14.49 7.49
C GLU A 93 12.22 -13.11 7.57
N GLU A 94 11.61 -12.66 6.48
CA GLU A 94 10.75 -11.47 6.42
C GLU A 94 9.59 -11.57 7.43
N ALA A 95 8.87 -12.69 7.45
CA ALA A 95 7.77 -12.90 8.39
C ALA A 95 8.24 -12.89 9.85
N VAL A 96 9.42 -13.43 10.18
CA VAL A 96 9.95 -13.37 11.54
C VAL A 96 10.49 -11.97 11.86
N ALA A 97 11.06 -11.24 10.89
CA ALA A 97 11.43 -9.83 11.05
C ALA A 97 10.24 -8.95 11.45
N MET A 98 9.08 -9.13 10.82
CA MET A 98 7.82 -8.43 11.16
C MET A 98 7.32 -8.69 12.60
N ILE A 99 7.86 -9.67 13.32
CA ILE A 99 7.55 -9.95 14.74
C ILE A 99 8.81 -10.13 15.59
N TYR A 100 9.98 -9.67 15.13
CA TYR A 100 11.20 -9.81 15.90
C TYR A 100 11.15 -8.87 17.11
N GLY A 101 11.54 -9.38 18.28
CA GLY A 101 11.49 -8.62 19.53
C GLY A 101 10.08 -8.21 19.96
N LEU A 102 9.01 -8.91 19.57
CA LEU A 102 7.60 -8.53 19.83
C LEU A 102 7.22 -8.32 21.32
N ASP A 103 8.03 -8.86 22.24
CA ASP A 103 7.93 -8.67 23.68
C ASP A 103 8.43 -7.27 24.16
N VAL A 104 9.16 -6.56 23.29
CA VAL A 104 9.95 -5.34 23.57
C VAL A 104 9.66 -4.21 22.57
N ASN A 105 9.54 -4.52 21.28
CA ASN A 105 9.28 -3.57 20.20
C ASN A 105 7.77 -3.22 20.17
N ASP A 106 7.43 -1.97 20.53
CA ASP A 106 6.06 -1.45 20.45
C ASP A 106 5.62 -1.15 19.02
N ILE A 107 6.55 -0.60 18.23
CA ILE A 107 6.31 -0.01 16.91
C ILE A 107 7.31 -0.60 15.92
N TYR A 108 6.86 -0.91 14.71
CA TYR A 108 7.69 -1.29 13.57
C TYR A 108 7.49 -0.24 12.47
N SER A 109 8.53 0.54 12.18
CA SER A 109 8.57 1.50 11.06
C SER A 109 9.18 0.80 9.85
N CYS A 110 8.47 0.85 8.73
CA CYS A 110 8.78 0.14 7.50
C CYS A 110 8.73 1.12 6.32
N SER A 111 9.90 1.50 5.82
CA SER A 111 10.06 2.49 4.74
C SER A 111 10.48 1.81 3.42
N TRP A 112 9.78 0.72 3.08
CA TRP A 112 10.05 -0.20 1.97
C TRP A 112 8.76 -0.86 1.48
N GLY A 113 8.80 -1.41 0.26
CA GLY A 113 7.65 -2.08 -0.36
C GLY A 113 8.02 -2.78 -1.68
N PRO A 114 7.02 -3.17 -2.48
CA PRO A 114 7.20 -3.53 -3.89
C PRO A 114 7.72 -2.33 -4.69
N PRO A 115 8.31 -2.49 -5.90
CA PRO A 115 9.00 -1.39 -6.56
C PRO A 115 8.03 -0.32 -7.11
N ASP A 116 8.12 0.89 -6.57
CA ASP A 116 7.38 2.11 -6.96
C ASP A 116 7.60 2.49 -8.43
N ASN A 117 6.75 2.03 -9.37
CA ASN A 117 7.06 2.15 -10.81
C ASN A 117 5.86 2.38 -11.74
N GLY A 118 4.65 2.44 -11.21
CA GLY A 118 3.39 2.58 -11.93
C GLY A 118 2.87 1.27 -12.52
N ARG A 119 3.35 0.10 -12.03
CA ARG A 119 3.17 -1.22 -12.70
C ARG A 119 3.17 -2.41 -11.72
N SER A 120 3.94 -2.36 -10.65
CA SER A 120 3.98 -3.39 -9.59
C SER A 120 2.58 -3.62 -9.00
N MET A 121 2.27 -4.84 -8.59
CA MET A 121 1.05 -5.10 -7.79
C MET A 121 1.27 -6.42 -7.07
N ASP A 122 1.58 -6.35 -5.78
CA ASP A 122 2.05 -7.52 -5.04
C ASP A 122 1.56 -7.51 -3.59
N VAL A 123 1.31 -8.70 -3.05
CA VAL A 123 0.71 -8.90 -1.73
C VAL A 123 1.68 -9.70 -0.86
N PRO A 124 1.94 -9.28 0.40
CA PRO A 124 2.84 -10.01 1.28
C PRO A 124 2.45 -11.49 1.35
N PRO A 125 3.42 -12.42 1.30
CA PRO A 125 3.18 -13.85 1.44
C PRO A 125 2.28 -14.18 2.65
N LYS A 126 1.52 -15.29 2.58
CA LYS A 126 0.57 -15.67 3.65
C LYS A 126 1.25 -15.73 5.03
N VAL A 127 2.50 -16.21 5.08
CA VAL A 127 3.32 -16.28 6.30
C VAL A 127 3.62 -14.89 6.89
N VAL A 128 3.96 -13.89 6.06
CA VAL A 128 4.20 -12.50 6.47
C VAL A 128 2.93 -11.85 7.00
N ARG A 129 1.82 -11.96 6.27
CA ARG A 129 0.52 -11.45 6.76
C ARG A 129 0.08 -12.13 8.05
N SER A 130 0.44 -13.41 8.24
CA SER A 130 0.16 -14.16 9.48
C SER A 130 1.03 -13.64 10.65
N ALA A 131 2.27 -13.20 10.36
CA ALA A 131 3.12 -12.53 11.34
C ALA A 131 2.58 -11.14 11.71
N MET A 132 2.18 -10.29 10.74
CA MET A 132 1.53 -9.00 11.03
C MET A 132 0.25 -9.19 11.87
N LEU A 133 -0.57 -10.19 11.54
CA LEU A 133 -1.75 -10.56 12.33
C LEU A 133 -1.39 -11.02 13.75
N LYS A 134 -0.29 -11.77 13.93
CA LYS A 134 0.24 -12.09 15.26
C LYS A 134 0.68 -10.82 16.00
N GLY A 135 1.39 -9.92 15.33
CA GLY A 135 1.88 -8.66 15.91
C GLY A 135 0.76 -7.78 16.47
N ILE A 136 -0.33 -7.58 15.71
CA ILE A 136 -1.49 -6.79 16.16
C ILE A 136 -2.41 -7.52 17.17
N GLN A 137 -2.22 -8.83 17.40
CA GLN A 137 -2.99 -9.62 18.36
C GLN A 137 -2.25 -9.95 19.68
N GLU A 138 -0.92 -10.08 19.63
CA GLU A 138 -0.11 -10.55 20.77
C GLU A 138 0.90 -9.50 21.24
N GLY A 139 1.37 -8.63 20.33
CA GLY A 139 2.32 -7.57 20.64
C GLY A 139 1.83 -6.61 21.72
N ARG A 140 2.80 -5.98 22.41
CA ARG A 140 2.54 -5.01 23.49
C ARG A 140 1.63 -5.54 24.61
N ASN A 141 1.75 -6.84 24.91
CA ASN A 141 0.90 -7.60 25.83
C ASN A 141 -0.58 -7.63 25.39
N GLY A 142 -0.85 -8.08 24.15
CA GLY A 142 -2.20 -8.23 23.61
C GLY A 142 -2.90 -6.93 23.17
N LYS A 143 -2.21 -5.78 23.23
CA LYS A 143 -2.72 -4.50 22.71
C LYS A 143 -2.48 -4.35 21.20
N GLY A 144 -1.61 -5.18 20.65
CA GLY A 144 -1.10 -5.10 19.29
C GLY A 144 0.07 -4.12 19.16
N ALA A 145 1.12 -4.57 18.48
CA ALA A 145 2.18 -3.71 17.97
C ALA A 145 1.65 -2.78 16.87
N LEU A 146 2.34 -1.67 16.63
CA LEU A 146 1.99 -0.71 15.57
C LEU A 146 2.89 -0.95 14.34
N TYR A 147 2.30 -1.24 13.17
CA TYR A 147 3.04 -1.21 11.90
C TYR A 147 2.84 0.14 11.23
N VAL A 148 3.92 0.85 10.90
CA VAL A 148 3.89 2.17 10.26
C VAL A 148 4.58 2.07 8.92
N PHE A 149 3.85 2.30 7.83
CA PHE A 149 4.38 2.15 6.47
C PHE A 149 4.41 3.48 5.73
N ALA A 150 5.52 3.73 5.03
CA ALA A 150 5.62 4.80 4.04
C ALA A 150 4.71 4.49 2.84
N SER A 151 3.96 5.47 2.33
CA SER A 151 2.96 5.19 1.28
C SER A 151 3.52 4.94 -0.12
N GLY A 152 4.82 5.09 -0.38
CA GLY A 152 5.42 4.94 -1.72
C GLY A 152 5.70 6.27 -2.41
N ASN A 153 6.70 6.27 -3.30
CA ASN A 153 7.25 7.41 -4.03
C ASN A 153 6.94 7.37 -5.54
N GLY A 154 6.10 6.44 -6.00
CA GLY A 154 5.79 6.20 -7.41
C GLY A 154 4.74 7.13 -8.04
N ALA A 155 4.21 8.14 -7.34
CA ALA A 155 3.13 8.98 -7.88
C ALA A 155 3.52 9.72 -9.17
N SER A 156 4.77 10.15 -9.28
CA SER A 156 5.36 10.76 -10.50
C SER A 156 5.35 9.81 -11.71
N ARG A 157 5.31 8.50 -11.45
CA ARG A 157 5.25 7.38 -12.41
C ARG A 157 3.81 6.86 -12.58
N GLY A 158 2.83 7.53 -11.96
CA GLY A 158 1.42 7.16 -11.98
C GLY A 158 1.13 5.89 -11.16
N ASP A 159 1.84 5.68 -10.05
CA ASP A 159 1.55 4.60 -9.11
C ASP A 159 0.52 4.99 -8.02
N SER A 160 0.04 4.01 -7.26
CA SER A 160 -0.89 4.20 -6.13
C SER A 160 -0.80 3.06 -5.11
N CYS A 161 -0.63 3.41 -3.84
CA CYS A 161 -0.46 2.47 -2.73
C CYS A 161 -1.57 1.42 -2.54
N ASN A 162 -2.74 1.56 -3.17
CA ASN A 162 -3.74 0.47 -3.11
C ASN A 162 -3.35 -0.77 -3.94
N PHE A 163 -2.28 -0.68 -4.73
CA PHE A 163 -1.65 -1.80 -5.45
C PHE A 163 -0.50 -2.45 -4.65
N ASP A 164 -0.12 -1.89 -3.51
CA ASP A 164 0.82 -2.47 -2.55
C ASP A 164 0.06 -3.12 -1.37
N GLY A 165 0.32 -4.40 -1.12
CA GLY A 165 -0.29 -5.16 -0.04
C GLY A 165 0.30 -4.93 1.36
N TYR A 166 1.38 -4.16 1.50
CA TYR A 166 1.91 -3.76 2.81
C TYR A 166 1.21 -2.49 3.32
N THR A 167 1.14 -1.44 2.49
CA THR A 167 0.43 -0.19 2.80
C THR A 167 -1.10 -0.31 2.72
N ASN A 168 -1.66 -1.19 1.89
CA ASN A 168 -3.11 -1.41 1.86
C ASN A 168 -3.62 -2.39 2.96
N SER A 169 -2.73 -2.98 3.75
CA SER A 169 -3.08 -3.85 4.87
C SER A 169 -3.79 -3.09 5.99
N ILE A 170 -4.92 -3.62 6.49
CA ILE A 170 -5.68 -3.00 7.60
C ILE A 170 -4.89 -2.90 8.92
N TYR A 171 -3.81 -3.68 9.04
CA TYR A 171 -2.90 -3.69 10.19
C TYR A 171 -1.87 -2.56 10.15
N SER A 172 -1.76 -1.84 9.02
CA SER A 172 -0.77 -0.79 8.79
C SER A 172 -1.34 0.61 9.11
N LEU A 173 -0.47 1.49 9.59
CA LEU A 173 -0.66 2.93 9.68
C LEU A 173 0.09 3.54 8.50
N THR A 174 -0.60 3.69 7.37
CA THR A 174 0.01 4.15 6.10
C THR A 174 0.11 5.67 6.06
N VAL A 175 1.33 6.17 5.84
CA VAL A 175 1.72 7.58 5.96
C VAL A 175 2.19 8.13 4.62
N SER A 176 1.50 9.17 4.12
CA SER A 176 1.91 9.91 2.92
C SER A 176 2.67 11.20 3.30
N ALA A 177 3.40 11.81 2.36
CA ALA A 177 4.25 12.96 2.62
C ALA A 177 3.57 14.32 2.31
N ILE A 178 3.98 15.34 3.06
CA ILE A 178 3.81 16.76 2.73
C ILE A 178 5.13 17.51 2.87
N ASP A 179 5.36 18.53 2.05
CA ASP A 179 6.52 19.41 2.21
C ASP A 179 6.34 20.39 3.39
N TYR A 180 7.38 21.15 3.71
CA TYR A 180 7.36 22.14 4.80
C TYR A 180 6.29 23.24 4.66
N LYS A 181 5.77 23.49 3.44
CA LYS A 181 4.67 24.44 3.17
C LYS A 181 3.31 23.79 3.38
N GLY A 182 3.25 22.47 3.55
CA GLY A 182 2.03 21.68 3.63
C GLY A 182 1.47 21.28 2.27
N LEU A 183 2.29 21.32 1.21
CA LEU A 183 1.91 20.89 -0.14
C LEU A 183 2.30 19.42 -0.36
N HIS A 184 1.58 18.73 -1.23
CA HIS A 184 1.89 17.36 -1.62
C HIS A 184 3.12 17.27 -2.57
N PRO A 185 4.17 16.51 -2.24
CA PRO A 185 5.33 16.29 -3.12
C PRO A 185 4.97 15.40 -4.32
N ILE A 186 5.63 15.60 -5.46
CA ILE A 186 5.28 14.90 -6.71
C ILE A 186 5.51 13.38 -6.68
N TYR A 187 6.29 12.88 -5.72
CA TYR A 187 6.55 11.45 -5.53
C TYR A 187 5.45 10.79 -4.71
N SER A 188 4.76 11.52 -3.83
CA SER A 188 4.03 10.94 -2.70
C SER A 188 2.77 10.21 -3.14
N GLU A 189 2.72 8.90 -2.93
CA GLU A 189 1.58 8.12 -3.41
C GLU A 189 0.28 8.40 -2.64
N SER A 190 -0.81 8.25 -3.39
CA SER A 190 -2.17 8.53 -2.98
C SER A 190 -3.04 7.29 -3.17
N CYS A 191 -3.74 6.87 -2.13
CA CYS A 191 -4.73 5.80 -2.16
C CYS A 191 -5.68 5.91 -0.98
N THR A 192 -6.82 5.24 -1.06
CA THR A 192 -7.84 5.21 -0.01
C THR A 192 -7.42 4.45 1.27
N ALA A 193 -6.24 3.81 1.27
CA ALA A 193 -5.61 3.24 2.45
C ALA A 193 -4.72 4.24 3.24
N VAL A 194 -4.40 5.42 2.69
CA VAL A 194 -3.62 6.44 3.41
C VAL A 194 -4.39 6.88 4.64
N MET A 195 -3.80 6.70 5.83
CA MET A 195 -4.39 7.14 7.10
C MET A 195 -4.12 8.63 7.34
N VAL A 196 -2.90 9.11 7.07
CA VAL A 196 -2.47 10.45 7.49
C VAL A 196 -1.24 10.91 6.71
N SER A 197 -0.93 12.21 6.78
CA SER A 197 0.33 12.75 6.30
C SER A 197 1.27 13.24 7.41
N THR A 198 2.57 13.26 7.13
CA THR A 198 3.58 13.99 7.91
C THR A 198 4.56 14.72 6.98
N TYR A 199 5.42 15.54 7.57
CA TYR A 199 6.42 16.29 6.82
C TYR A 199 7.50 15.40 6.18
N SER A 200 7.99 15.79 5.01
CA SER A 200 9.14 15.20 4.34
C SER A 200 9.76 16.21 3.35
N SER A 201 10.63 15.75 2.44
CA SER A 201 11.26 16.59 1.43
C SER A 201 10.28 17.13 0.38
N GLY A 202 10.57 18.33 -0.11
CA GLY A 202 9.80 19.01 -1.14
C GLY A 202 9.97 20.53 -1.08
N SER A 203 9.56 21.24 -2.12
CA SER A 203 9.66 22.71 -2.20
C SER A 203 11.06 23.31 -1.99
N GLY A 204 12.12 22.51 -2.13
CA GLY A 204 13.52 22.88 -1.90
C GLY A 204 14.08 22.51 -0.51
N GLU A 205 13.28 21.94 0.38
CA GLU A 205 13.70 21.50 1.72
C GLU A 205 13.67 19.98 1.88
N HIS A 206 14.35 19.50 2.92
CA HIS A 206 14.58 18.10 3.22
C HIS A 206 14.49 17.81 4.72
N ILE A 207 14.32 16.54 5.08
CA ILE A 207 14.50 16.11 6.46
C ILE A 207 15.98 16.13 6.82
N HIS A 208 16.24 16.72 7.99
CA HIS A 208 17.56 16.86 8.60
C HIS A 208 17.64 15.87 9.79
N THR A 209 18.56 14.91 9.74
CA THR A 209 18.61 13.77 10.67
C THR A 209 20.03 13.21 10.81
N THR A 210 20.23 12.23 11.69
CA THR A 210 21.48 11.45 11.83
C THR A 210 21.84 10.74 10.52
N ASP A 211 23.12 10.52 10.22
CA ASP A 211 23.57 9.75 9.05
C ASP A 211 24.81 8.89 9.34
N ILE A 212 24.99 7.83 8.55
CA ILE A 212 26.05 6.83 8.74
C ILE A 212 27.47 7.43 8.66
N ASN A 213 28.43 6.75 9.30
CA ASN A 213 29.84 7.16 9.37
C ASN A 213 30.07 8.45 10.17
N GLY A 214 29.26 8.70 11.21
CA GLY A 214 29.41 9.87 12.07
C GLY A 214 29.09 11.19 11.36
N LYS A 215 27.96 11.23 10.64
CA LYS A 215 27.47 12.38 9.88
C LYS A 215 26.05 12.78 10.30
N CYS A 216 25.58 13.87 9.70
CA CYS A 216 24.19 14.27 9.66
C CYS A 216 23.76 14.35 8.19
N SER A 217 22.54 13.93 7.88
CA SER A 217 21.91 14.14 6.57
C SER A 217 21.15 15.47 6.58
N THR A 218 21.21 16.17 5.46
CA THR A 218 20.39 17.36 5.15
C THR A 218 19.62 17.15 3.84
N THR A 219 19.44 15.90 3.44
CA THR A 219 18.89 15.47 2.14
C THR A 219 18.00 14.22 2.26
N HIS A 220 17.51 13.90 3.47
CA HIS A 220 16.56 12.81 3.63
C HIS A 220 15.15 13.26 3.23
N GLY A 221 14.29 12.32 2.85
CA GLY A 221 13.08 12.63 2.10
C GLY A 221 12.38 11.39 1.55
N GLY A 222 11.38 11.61 0.69
CA GLY A 222 10.45 10.57 0.27
C GLY A 222 9.41 10.27 1.36
N THR A 223 8.40 9.46 1.07
CA THR A 223 7.45 8.98 2.10
C THR A 223 8.15 8.17 3.21
N SER A 224 9.35 7.65 2.93
CA SER A 224 10.26 7.02 3.87
C SER A 224 10.74 7.87 5.04
N ALA A 225 10.76 9.20 4.91
CA ALA A 225 11.00 10.13 6.02
C ALA A 225 9.68 10.68 6.62
N ALA A 226 8.53 10.34 6.02
CA ALA A 226 7.22 10.64 6.62
C ALA A 226 6.85 9.60 7.70
N ALA A 227 7.04 8.30 7.40
CA ALA A 227 6.72 7.20 8.32
C ALA A 227 7.51 7.23 9.66
N PRO A 228 8.82 7.53 9.72
CA PRO A 228 9.58 7.64 10.98
C PRO A 228 9.09 8.78 11.87
N LEU A 229 8.77 9.94 11.31
CA LEU A 229 8.16 11.04 12.07
C LEU A 229 6.80 10.63 12.65
N ALA A 230 5.98 9.90 11.90
CA ALA A 230 4.74 9.35 12.42
C ALA A 230 4.99 8.32 13.55
N ALA A 231 5.92 7.40 13.36
CA ALA A 231 6.33 6.41 14.37
C ALA A 231 6.85 7.08 15.66
N GLY A 232 7.60 8.18 15.54
CA GLY A 232 8.01 9.02 16.66
C GLY A 232 6.82 9.64 17.41
N ILE A 233 5.85 10.22 16.69
CA ILE A 233 4.64 10.77 17.33
C ILE A 233 3.79 9.66 17.97
N TYR A 234 3.75 8.47 17.37
CA TYR A 234 3.12 7.31 17.97
C TYR A 234 3.81 6.87 19.27
N ALA A 235 5.15 6.94 19.36
CA ALA A 235 5.85 6.72 20.63
C ALA A 235 5.48 7.76 21.71
N LEU A 236 5.27 9.03 21.33
CA LEU A 236 4.79 10.06 22.27
C LEU A 236 3.40 9.73 22.86
N ILE A 237 2.44 9.26 22.06
CA ILE A 237 1.12 8.88 22.60
C ILE A 237 1.15 7.56 23.38
N LEU A 238 2.05 6.63 23.05
CA LEU A 238 2.17 5.37 23.79
C LEU A 238 2.80 5.58 25.18
N GLU A 239 3.73 6.52 25.35
CA GLU A 239 4.14 6.98 26.69
C GLU A 239 2.95 7.67 27.40
N ALA A 240 2.23 8.54 26.68
CA ALA A 240 1.15 9.34 27.26
C ALA A 240 -0.07 8.51 27.71
N ASN A 241 -0.33 7.37 27.05
CA ASN A 241 -1.33 6.38 27.44
C ASN A 241 -0.90 4.96 27.00
N PRO A 242 -0.18 4.22 27.87
CA PRO A 242 0.29 2.87 27.55
C PRO A 242 -0.81 1.80 27.39
N ALA A 243 -2.09 2.14 27.61
CA ALA A 243 -3.21 1.21 27.45
C ALA A 243 -3.77 1.14 26.02
N LEU A 244 -3.43 2.10 25.15
CA LEU A 244 -3.91 2.16 23.77
C LEU A 244 -3.59 0.89 22.98
N THR A 245 -4.60 0.33 22.31
CA THR A 245 -4.45 -0.72 21.31
C THR A 245 -4.05 -0.15 19.95
N TRP A 246 -3.67 -1.02 19.01
CA TRP A 246 -3.37 -0.62 17.62
C TRP A 246 -4.54 0.11 16.94
N ARG A 247 -5.80 -0.31 17.22
CA ARG A 247 -7.02 0.37 16.74
C ARG A 247 -7.27 1.70 17.45
N ASP A 248 -6.98 1.81 18.74
CA ASP A 248 -7.07 3.10 19.44
C ASP A 248 -6.11 4.13 18.85
N VAL A 249 -4.90 3.71 18.47
CA VAL A 249 -3.93 4.59 17.80
C VAL A 249 -4.41 5.01 16.41
N GLN A 250 -4.92 4.07 15.60
CA GLN A 250 -5.54 4.42 14.31
C GLN A 250 -6.68 5.44 14.50
N TYR A 251 -7.61 5.22 15.44
CA TYR A 251 -8.75 6.11 15.65
C TYR A 251 -8.36 7.45 16.29
N LEU A 252 -7.33 7.48 17.15
CA LEU A 252 -6.71 8.73 17.60
C LEU A 252 -6.22 9.53 16.40
N THR A 253 -5.54 8.91 15.41
CA THR A 253 -5.08 9.58 14.19
C THR A 253 -6.24 10.14 13.35
N VAL A 254 -7.33 9.37 13.18
CA VAL A 254 -8.55 9.83 12.50
C VAL A 254 -9.10 11.12 13.11
N LEU A 255 -9.19 11.20 14.44
CA LEU A 255 -9.78 12.34 15.14
C LEU A 255 -8.79 13.49 15.37
N SER A 256 -7.50 13.20 15.50
CA SER A 256 -6.45 14.15 15.83
C SER A 256 -5.94 14.95 14.64
N ALA A 257 -5.88 14.37 13.44
CA ALA A 257 -5.22 14.99 12.31
C ALA A 257 -5.81 16.37 11.94
N ALA A 258 -4.95 17.26 11.43
CA ALA A 258 -5.30 18.61 11.03
C ALA A 258 -5.50 18.68 9.51
N GLU A 259 -6.64 19.21 9.07
CA GLU A 259 -6.92 19.46 7.65
C GLU A 259 -5.87 20.41 7.08
N ILE A 260 -5.44 20.15 5.85
CA ILE A 260 -4.38 20.85 5.12
C ILE A 260 -4.82 21.01 3.67
N ASP A 261 -4.34 22.06 3.00
CA ASP A 261 -4.71 22.35 1.62
C ASP A 261 -6.23 22.18 1.34
N PRO A 262 -7.10 22.89 2.11
CA PRO A 262 -8.55 22.62 2.18
C PRO A 262 -9.33 23.00 0.90
N TYR A 263 -8.60 23.39 -0.15
CA TYR A 263 -9.12 23.70 -1.48
C TYR A 263 -8.77 22.62 -2.51
N ASP A 264 -7.99 21.59 -2.13
CA ASP A 264 -7.72 20.43 -2.97
C ASP A 264 -9.00 19.61 -3.21
N GLY A 265 -9.26 19.26 -4.47
CA GLY A 265 -10.50 18.57 -4.89
C GLY A 265 -10.62 17.11 -4.44
N THR A 266 -9.61 16.53 -3.77
CA THR A 266 -9.65 15.17 -3.22
C THR A 266 -10.32 15.07 -1.85
N TRP A 267 -10.58 16.20 -1.18
CA TRP A 267 -11.28 16.23 0.10
C TRP A 267 -12.78 15.94 -0.04
N GLN A 268 -13.25 14.89 0.63
CA GLN A 268 -14.68 14.55 0.77
C GLN A 268 -15.11 14.54 2.24
N ASP A 269 -16.39 14.81 2.50
CA ASP A 269 -16.98 14.66 3.83
C ASP A 269 -17.06 13.18 4.24
N SER A 270 -17.01 12.91 5.55
CA SER A 270 -17.00 11.54 6.09
C SER A 270 -18.10 11.32 7.14
N ALA A 271 -18.26 10.08 7.60
CA ALA A 271 -19.15 9.75 8.71
C ALA A 271 -18.58 10.09 10.11
N VAL A 272 -17.32 10.57 10.19
CA VAL A 272 -16.73 11.04 11.46
C VAL A 272 -17.01 12.54 11.61
N GLU A 273 -17.71 12.91 12.70
CA GLU A 273 -18.22 14.27 12.91
C GLU A 273 -17.10 15.34 12.82
N GLY A 274 -17.29 16.31 11.92
CA GLY A 274 -16.34 17.41 11.70
C GLY A 274 -15.02 16.99 11.04
N ARG A 275 -14.97 15.82 10.38
CA ARG A 275 -13.78 15.31 9.68
C ARG A 275 -14.06 15.07 8.21
N LYS A 276 -13.10 15.46 7.37
CA LYS A 276 -13.00 15.08 5.97
C LYS A 276 -11.89 14.07 5.75
N TYR A 277 -12.01 13.33 4.66
CA TYR A 277 -11.00 12.38 4.18
C TYR A 277 -10.50 12.77 2.79
N SER A 278 -9.23 12.50 2.50
CA SER A 278 -8.64 12.62 1.17
C SER A 278 -7.74 11.41 0.90
N PRO A 279 -7.83 10.73 -0.26
CA PRO A 279 -6.86 9.69 -0.66
C PRO A 279 -5.41 10.20 -0.80
N LYS A 280 -5.20 11.52 -0.80
CA LYS A 280 -3.92 12.23 -1.00
C LYS A 280 -3.28 12.67 0.32
N TYR A 281 -4.11 12.98 1.33
CA TYR A 281 -3.70 13.51 2.63
C TYR A 281 -4.18 12.67 3.83
N GLY A 282 -4.87 11.55 3.57
CA GLY A 282 -5.57 10.77 4.59
C GLY A 282 -6.60 11.60 5.35
N TRP A 283 -6.54 11.55 6.68
CA TRP A 283 -7.32 12.40 7.59
C TRP A 283 -6.69 13.79 7.83
N GLY A 284 -5.64 14.16 7.09
CA GLY A 284 -4.86 15.39 7.24
C GLY A 284 -3.45 15.11 7.75
N LYS A 285 -2.73 16.15 8.22
CA LYS A 285 -1.42 15.94 8.85
C LYS A 285 -1.52 15.53 10.31
N ILE A 286 -0.55 14.78 10.83
CA ILE A 286 -0.46 14.50 12.28
C ILE A 286 -0.22 15.81 13.06
N ASP A 287 -0.94 15.97 14.18
CA ASP A 287 -0.70 16.98 15.21
C ASP A 287 -0.33 16.27 16.53
N ALA A 288 0.95 16.25 16.88
CA ALA A 288 1.45 15.58 18.07
C ALA A 288 0.89 16.15 19.38
N GLU A 289 0.65 17.46 19.47
CA GLU A 289 0.17 18.08 20.70
C GLU A 289 -1.31 17.75 20.92
N LYS A 290 -2.13 17.82 19.85
CA LYS A 290 -3.53 17.39 19.87
C LYS A 290 -3.64 15.89 20.15
N MET A 291 -2.79 15.05 19.53
CA MET A 291 -2.75 13.61 19.79
C MET A 291 -2.44 13.27 21.26
N VAL A 292 -1.35 13.81 21.83
CA VAL A 292 -0.97 13.56 23.23
C VAL A 292 -2.05 14.08 24.19
N LYS A 293 -2.65 15.25 23.91
CA LYS A 293 -3.78 15.76 24.70
C LYS A 293 -4.98 14.81 24.65
N MET A 294 -5.33 14.26 23.50
CA MET A 294 -6.46 13.33 23.36
C MET A 294 -6.18 11.98 24.02
N ALA A 295 -4.97 11.43 23.90
CA ALA A 295 -4.56 10.19 24.55
C ALA A 295 -4.62 10.29 26.10
N GLN A 296 -4.25 11.44 26.66
CA GLN A 296 -4.26 11.68 28.12
C GLN A 296 -5.63 11.99 28.70
N ASN A 297 -6.48 12.72 27.98
CA ASN A 297 -7.71 13.30 28.54
C ASN A 297 -8.95 12.52 28.10
N ASN A 298 -9.39 11.61 28.96
CA ASN A 298 -10.65 10.85 28.82
C ASN A 298 -10.76 9.95 27.58
N TRP A 299 -9.64 9.48 26.99
CA TRP A 299 -9.70 8.45 25.97
C TRP A 299 -10.37 7.19 26.55
N THR A 300 -11.46 6.76 25.91
CA THR A 300 -12.14 5.51 26.22
C THR A 300 -11.69 4.49 25.20
N LEU A 301 -11.08 3.38 25.66
CA LEU A 301 -10.59 2.33 24.77
C LEU A 301 -11.74 1.77 23.93
N LEU A 302 -11.47 1.55 22.64
CA LEU A 302 -12.41 0.90 21.74
C LEU A 302 -12.76 -0.51 22.24
N LYS A 303 -14.02 -0.92 22.06
CA LYS A 303 -14.41 -2.32 22.24
C LYS A 303 -13.65 -3.21 21.25
N PRO A 304 -13.54 -4.53 21.49
CA PRO A 304 -12.86 -5.45 20.58
C PRO A 304 -13.34 -5.36 19.14
N GLN A 305 -12.49 -5.78 18.21
CA GLN A 305 -12.80 -5.78 16.78
C GLN A 305 -13.90 -6.80 16.46
N SER A 306 -14.80 -6.44 15.55
CA SER A 306 -15.66 -7.36 14.82
C SER A 306 -15.54 -7.12 13.31
N TRP A 307 -16.08 -8.03 12.53
CA TRP A 307 -16.04 -8.00 11.06
C TRP A 307 -17.26 -8.69 10.47
N TYR A 308 -17.68 -8.21 9.30
CA TYR A 308 -18.69 -8.86 8.47
C TYR A 308 -18.17 -9.00 7.04
N TYR A 309 -18.29 -10.21 6.48
CA TYR A 309 -17.92 -10.52 5.10
C TYR A 309 -19.18 -10.78 4.29
N MET A 310 -19.41 -10.03 3.22
CA MET A 310 -20.52 -10.35 2.33
C MET A 310 -20.28 -11.68 1.59
N PRO A 311 -21.32 -12.44 1.20
CA PRO A 311 -21.16 -13.56 0.28
C PRO A 311 -20.48 -13.09 -1.00
N TYR A 312 -19.47 -13.81 -1.47
CA TYR A 312 -18.75 -13.47 -2.70
C TYR A 312 -19.75 -13.41 -3.88
N GLN A 313 -19.93 -12.21 -4.45
CA GLN A 313 -20.81 -12.02 -5.61
C GLN A 313 -20.07 -12.49 -6.86
N ILE A 314 -20.74 -13.31 -7.69
CA ILE A 314 -20.28 -13.63 -9.04
C ILE A 314 -21.02 -12.70 -10.00
N THR A 315 -20.28 -12.02 -10.86
CA THR A 315 -20.82 -11.07 -11.83
C THR A 315 -20.57 -11.57 -13.25
N GLU A 316 -21.55 -11.37 -14.14
CA GLU A 316 -21.45 -11.68 -15.58
C GLU A 316 -21.27 -10.38 -16.39
N LEU A 317 -20.51 -9.43 -15.84
CA LEU A 317 -20.37 -8.08 -16.37
C LEU A 317 -19.05 -7.95 -17.16
N SER A 318 -19.12 -7.38 -18.36
CA SER A 318 -17.95 -7.19 -19.23
C SER A 318 -18.04 -5.91 -20.05
N ILE A 319 -16.88 -5.33 -20.36
CA ILE A 319 -16.71 -4.18 -21.25
C ILE A 319 -15.83 -4.64 -22.43
N SER A 320 -16.28 -4.41 -23.67
CA SER A 320 -15.65 -4.99 -24.86
C SER A 320 -15.12 -3.93 -25.82
N ASN A 321 -13.87 -3.49 -25.60
CA ASN A 321 -13.18 -2.52 -26.47
C ASN A 321 -13.96 -1.18 -26.61
N GLU A 322 -14.34 -0.62 -25.47
CA GLU A 322 -15.04 0.67 -25.37
C GLU A 322 -14.74 1.34 -24.02
N VAL A 323 -14.83 2.67 -23.96
CA VAL A 323 -14.74 3.43 -22.69
C VAL A 323 -16.13 3.44 -22.06
N ALA A 324 -16.31 2.68 -20.98
CA ALA A 324 -17.60 2.45 -20.32
C ALA A 324 -17.45 2.15 -18.82
N GLU A 325 -18.57 2.18 -18.09
CA GLU A 325 -18.69 1.77 -16.69
C GLU A 325 -19.66 0.58 -16.59
N VAL A 326 -19.29 -0.44 -15.81
CA VAL A 326 -20.23 -1.44 -15.28
C VAL A 326 -20.28 -1.33 -13.77
N GLN A 327 -21.46 -1.61 -13.19
CA GLN A 327 -21.68 -1.51 -11.75
C GLN A 327 -22.46 -2.73 -11.25
N ASP A 328 -22.19 -3.12 -10.01
CA ASP A 328 -22.93 -4.14 -9.27
C ASP A 328 -23.18 -3.64 -7.84
N SER A 329 -24.13 -4.25 -7.10
CA SER A 329 -24.52 -3.72 -5.80
C SER A 329 -25.04 -4.79 -4.83
N PHE A 330 -24.66 -4.65 -3.56
CA PHE A 330 -25.06 -5.55 -2.48
C PHE A 330 -25.67 -4.75 -1.32
N THR A 331 -26.77 -5.22 -0.74
CA THR A 331 -27.44 -4.56 0.39
C THR A 331 -27.18 -5.30 1.70
N ILE A 332 -26.61 -4.62 2.68
CA ILE A 332 -26.38 -5.12 4.05
C ILE A 332 -27.50 -4.59 4.94
N SER A 333 -28.17 -5.44 5.75
CA SER A 333 -29.18 -4.99 6.71
C SER A 333 -28.63 -4.92 8.14
N ALA A 334 -29.23 -4.09 9.00
CA ALA A 334 -28.86 -4.03 10.42
C ALA A 334 -29.00 -5.37 11.14
N GLU A 335 -29.97 -6.22 10.79
CA GLU A 335 -30.11 -7.56 11.38
C GLU A 335 -28.89 -8.42 11.07
N MET A 336 -28.34 -8.29 9.86
CA MET A 336 -27.16 -9.03 9.43
C MET A 336 -25.93 -8.57 10.22
N LEU A 337 -25.69 -7.26 10.34
CA LEU A 337 -24.60 -6.72 11.16
C LEU A 337 -24.73 -7.13 12.64
N LYS A 338 -25.94 -7.09 13.19
CA LYS A 338 -26.25 -7.57 14.56
C LYS A 338 -25.98 -9.07 14.74
N LYS A 339 -26.31 -9.93 13.75
CA LYS A 339 -25.95 -11.37 13.77
C LYS A 339 -24.42 -11.60 13.86
N PHE A 340 -23.62 -10.68 13.32
CA PHE A 340 -22.16 -10.70 13.36
C PHE A 340 -21.56 -9.84 14.50
N ASN A 341 -22.37 -9.40 15.47
CA ASN A 341 -21.92 -8.56 16.59
C ASN A 341 -21.19 -7.28 16.13
N PHE A 342 -21.58 -6.69 15.00
CA PHE A 342 -20.91 -5.55 14.37
C PHE A 342 -21.67 -4.24 14.61
N GLU A 343 -20.98 -3.18 15.06
CA GLU A 343 -21.61 -1.90 15.41
C GLU A 343 -21.34 -0.78 14.39
N ARG A 344 -20.06 -0.54 14.07
CA ARG A 344 -19.62 0.55 13.19
C ARG A 344 -18.30 0.23 12.50
N ILE A 345 -18.14 0.74 11.28
CA ILE A 345 -16.96 0.56 10.44
C ILE A 345 -15.79 1.39 10.97
N GLU A 346 -14.61 0.78 10.94
CA GLU A 346 -13.32 1.46 11.02
C GLU A 346 -12.67 1.44 9.62
N GLN A 347 -12.60 0.27 9.00
CA GLN A 347 -11.98 0.06 7.69
C GLN A 347 -12.79 -0.92 6.84
N ILE A 348 -12.63 -0.86 5.52
CA ILE A 348 -13.15 -1.86 4.60
C ILE A 348 -12.04 -2.47 3.74
N THR A 349 -12.26 -3.70 3.26
CA THR A 349 -11.50 -4.27 2.15
C THR A 349 -12.46 -4.76 1.06
N VAL A 350 -12.13 -4.50 -0.19
CA VAL A 350 -12.90 -4.95 -1.36
C VAL A 350 -12.02 -5.86 -2.20
N THR A 351 -12.33 -7.16 -2.14
CA THR A 351 -11.68 -8.18 -2.99
C THR A 351 -12.34 -8.20 -4.36
N VAL A 352 -11.58 -8.13 -5.46
CA VAL A 352 -12.12 -8.16 -6.83
C VAL A 352 -11.41 -9.19 -7.73
N ASP A 353 -12.18 -9.87 -8.57
CA ASP A 353 -11.71 -10.77 -9.64
C ASP A 353 -12.09 -10.14 -10.99
N ILE A 354 -11.13 -9.47 -11.62
CA ILE A 354 -11.32 -8.71 -12.86
C ILE A 354 -10.19 -9.10 -13.82
N ASN A 355 -10.54 -9.82 -14.88
CA ASN A 355 -9.65 -10.00 -16.03
C ASN A 355 -9.61 -8.69 -16.85
N SER A 356 -8.43 -8.30 -17.35
CA SER A 356 -8.27 -7.14 -18.23
C SER A 356 -7.18 -7.37 -19.28
N GLY A 357 -7.37 -6.83 -20.49
CA GLY A 357 -6.34 -6.80 -21.53
C GLY A 357 -5.18 -5.83 -21.24
N LYS A 358 -5.42 -4.86 -20.34
CA LYS A 358 -4.48 -3.88 -19.80
C LYS A 358 -4.96 -3.42 -18.41
N ARG A 359 -4.32 -3.88 -17.33
CA ARG A 359 -4.73 -3.56 -15.95
C ARG A 359 -4.66 -2.07 -15.62
N GLY A 360 -3.68 -1.33 -16.15
CA GLY A 360 -3.54 0.12 -15.96
C GLY A 360 -4.63 1.00 -16.59
N ALA A 361 -5.51 0.41 -17.41
CA ALA A 361 -6.68 1.08 -18.00
C ALA A 361 -8.00 0.73 -17.27
N VAL A 362 -7.92 0.11 -16.08
CA VAL A 362 -9.07 -0.24 -15.25
C VAL A 362 -9.11 0.66 -14.02
N GLU A 363 -10.24 1.31 -13.79
CA GLU A 363 -10.54 1.98 -12.52
C GLU A 363 -11.60 1.19 -11.75
N VAL A 364 -11.56 1.28 -10.42
CA VAL A 364 -12.53 0.65 -9.52
C VAL A 364 -12.87 1.63 -8.42
N ASP A 365 -14.15 1.97 -8.26
CA ASP A 365 -14.66 2.68 -7.08
C ASP A 365 -15.55 1.75 -6.24
N ILE A 366 -15.60 2.00 -4.93
CA ILE A 366 -16.70 1.55 -4.08
C ILE A 366 -17.42 2.77 -3.51
N VAL A 367 -18.75 2.76 -3.59
CA VAL A 367 -19.64 3.79 -3.05
C VAL A 367 -20.41 3.22 -1.87
N SER A 368 -20.42 3.93 -0.74
CA SER A 368 -21.12 3.52 0.47
C SER A 368 -22.61 3.90 0.47
N PRO A 369 -23.42 3.35 1.39
CA PRO A 369 -24.82 3.74 1.58
C PRO A 369 -25.03 5.23 1.88
N ASN A 370 -24.03 5.90 2.46
CA ASN A 370 -24.06 7.34 2.74
C ASN A 370 -23.49 8.19 1.59
N GLY A 371 -23.07 7.57 0.48
CA GLY A 371 -22.53 8.27 -0.70
C GLY A 371 -21.04 8.60 -0.63
N ILE A 372 -20.31 8.10 0.37
CA ILE A 372 -18.84 8.24 0.44
C ILE A 372 -18.23 7.40 -0.69
N VAL A 373 -17.30 7.98 -1.45
CA VAL A 373 -16.70 7.35 -2.64
C VAL A 373 -15.23 7.05 -2.40
N SER A 374 -14.87 5.78 -2.41
CA SER A 374 -13.48 5.35 -2.37
C SER A 374 -13.01 4.92 -3.76
N PRO A 375 -12.18 5.71 -4.46
CA PRO A 375 -11.40 5.19 -5.58
C PRO A 375 -10.40 4.16 -5.02
N LEU A 376 -10.58 2.91 -5.43
CA LEU A 376 -9.78 1.76 -5.01
C LEU A 376 -8.66 1.50 -6.01
N ALA A 377 -8.99 1.48 -7.31
CA ALA A 377 -8.03 1.41 -8.41
C ALA A 377 -8.12 2.68 -9.26
N VAL A 378 -6.98 3.31 -9.49
CA VAL A 378 -6.83 4.47 -10.38
C VAL A 378 -6.05 4.10 -11.65
N ARG A 379 -6.20 4.89 -12.70
CA ARG A 379 -5.53 4.66 -13.99
C ARG A 379 -4.00 4.78 -13.89
N ARG A 380 -3.29 3.65 -13.90
CA ARG A 380 -1.81 3.59 -13.89
C ARG A 380 -1.24 3.47 -15.30
N GLY A 381 -0.76 4.57 -15.87
CA GLY A 381 -0.37 4.66 -17.28
C GLY A 381 0.71 3.67 -17.74
N HIS A 382 1.61 3.25 -16.84
CA HIS A 382 2.73 2.36 -17.13
C HIS A 382 2.38 0.86 -16.95
N ASP A 383 1.23 0.55 -16.35
CA ASP A 383 0.76 -0.82 -16.09
C ASP A 383 0.13 -1.44 -17.35
N GLN A 384 0.90 -2.31 -18.00
CA GLN A 384 0.50 -3.05 -19.19
C GLN A 384 0.21 -4.54 -18.89
N ASP A 385 -0.04 -4.90 -17.62
CA ASP A 385 -0.37 -6.28 -17.27
C ASP A 385 -1.67 -6.75 -17.94
N LYS A 386 -1.73 -8.03 -18.30
CA LYS A 386 -2.83 -8.67 -19.05
C LYS A 386 -3.55 -9.76 -18.26
N LEU A 387 -3.36 -9.77 -16.95
CA LEU A 387 -3.89 -10.74 -16.01
C LEU A 387 -4.89 -10.10 -15.05
N GLY A 388 -4.83 -8.77 -14.90
CA GLY A 388 -5.81 -7.97 -14.18
C GLY A 388 -5.71 -8.13 -12.66
N PHE A 389 -6.85 -8.00 -11.99
CA PHE A 389 -6.97 -8.13 -10.54
C PHE A 389 -7.43 -9.54 -10.18
N ARG A 390 -6.51 -10.36 -9.66
CA ARG A 390 -6.76 -11.79 -9.39
C ARG A 390 -7.13 -12.03 -7.94
N LYS A 391 -8.36 -11.67 -7.56
CA LYS A 391 -8.80 -11.64 -6.15
C LYS A 391 -7.89 -10.73 -5.32
N TRP A 392 -7.50 -9.61 -5.94
CA TRP A 392 -6.79 -8.54 -5.26
C TRP A 392 -7.73 -7.90 -4.25
N ALA A 393 -7.25 -7.64 -3.04
CA ALA A 393 -7.99 -6.92 -2.02
C ALA A 393 -7.45 -5.49 -1.94
N PHE A 394 -8.25 -4.53 -2.39
CA PHE A 394 -8.06 -3.12 -2.05
C PHE A 394 -8.58 -2.87 -0.64
N SER A 395 -8.13 -1.78 -0.01
CA SER A 395 -8.72 -1.29 1.24
C SER A 395 -9.14 0.18 1.15
N SER A 396 -9.98 0.60 2.10
CA SER A 396 -10.28 2.00 2.33
C SER A 396 -10.55 2.29 3.81
N VAL A 397 -10.00 3.41 4.28
CA VAL A 397 -10.25 3.98 5.61
C VAL A 397 -11.23 5.17 5.56
N ALA A 398 -11.67 5.60 4.37
CA ALA A 398 -12.60 6.74 4.20
C ALA A 398 -13.98 6.50 4.85
N HIS A 399 -14.34 5.23 5.03
CA HIS A 399 -15.63 4.77 5.55
C HIS A 399 -15.71 4.68 7.08
N TRP A 400 -14.69 5.19 7.79
CA TRP A 400 -14.64 5.17 9.25
C TRP A 400 -15.87 5.87 9.84
N GLY A 401 -16.51 5.26 10.83
CA GLY A 401 -17.70 5.77 11.50
C GLY A 401 -19.03 5.41 10.84
N GLU A 402 -19.06 4.89 9.61
CA GLU A 402 -20.30 4.42 8.99
C GLU A 402 -20.88 3.19 9.73
N THR A 403 -22.21 3.06 9.78
CA THR A 403 -22.85 1.85 10.32
C THR A 403 -22.64 0.62 9.42
N GLY A 404 -22.47 0.85 8.12
CA GLY A 404 -22.35 -0.19 7.09
C GLY A 404 -23.69 -0.73 6.56
N GLU A 405 -24.82 -0.33 7.14
CA GLU A 405 -26.16 -0.70 6.68
C GLU A 405 -26.55 0.05 5.39
N GLY A 406 -27.19 -0.66 4.47
CA GLY A 406 -27.70 -0.15 3.20
C GLY A 406 -27.00 -0.75 1.98
N THR A 407 -27.16 -0.10 0.83
CA THR A 407 -26.61 -0.57 -0.45
C THR A 407 -25.20 -0.06 -0.68
N TRP A 408 -24.26 -0.98 -0.86
CA TRP A 408 -22.91 -0.73 -1.34
C TRP A 408 -22.86 -0.98 -2.85
N THR A 409 -22.32 -0.03 -3.61
CA THR A 409 -22.23 -0.11 -5.08
C THR A 409 -20.78 -0.08 -5.53
N ILE A 410 -20.32 -1.15 -6.18
CA ILE A 410 -19.02 -1.19 -6.84
C ILE A 410 -19.16 -0.72 -8.29
N LYS A 411 -18.20 0.07 -8.77
CA LYS A 411 -18.10 0.54 -10.15
C LYS A 411 -16.77 0.08 -10.72
N VAL A 412 -16.78 -0.48 -11.93
CA VAL A 412 -15.57 -0.84 -12.68
C VAL A 412 -15.63 -0.12 -14.02
N ARG A 413 -14.64 0.74 -14.29
CA ARG A 413 -14.53 1.50 -15.54
C ARG A 413 -13.38 1.00 -16.39
N ASN A 414 -13.57 1.09 -17.70
CA ASN A 414 -12.50 0.98 -18.68
C ASN A 414 -12.14 2.37 -19.21
N THR A 415 -10.87 2.77 -19.12
CA THR A 415 -10.41 4.10 -19.57
C THR A 415 -9.88 4.10 -21.01
N GLU A 416 -9.77 2.95 -21.68
CA GLU A 416 -9.18 2.84 -23.03
C GLU A 416 -9.98 1.91 -23.95
N ASP A 417 -10.36 2.42 -25.12
CA ASP A 417 -11.20 1.74 -26.14
C ASP A 417 -10.56 0.50 -26.79
N THR A 418 -9.25 0.28 -26.60
CA THR A 418 -8.54 -0.93 -27.06
C THR A 418 -8.39 -2.01 -25.98
N ASN A 419 -8.96 -1.77 -24.79
CA ASN A 419 -8.96 -2.71 -23.68
C ASN A 419 -10.33 -3.42 -23.53
N ALA A 420 -10.30 -4.66 -23.03
CA ALA A 420 -11.48 -5.44 -22.68
C ALA A 420 -11.39 -5.85 -21.21
N ILE A 421 -12.53 -5.81 -20.50
CA ILE A 421 -12.67 -6.13 -19.09
C ILE A 421 -13.71 -7.24 -18.90
N ASP A 422 -13.39 -8.22 -18.09
CA ASP A 422 -14.22 -9.36 -17.68
C ASP A 422 -14.28 -9.33 -16.13
N PHE A 423 -15.33 -8.70 -15.59
CA PHE A 423 -15.55 -8.51 -14.15
C PHE A 423 -16.36 -9.69 -13.62
N ARG A 424 -15.67 -10.57 -12.89
CA ARG A 424 -16.13 -11.92 -12.53
C ARG A 424 -16.74 -12.03 -11.15
N GLY A 425 -16.39 -11.10 -10.27
CA GLY A 425 -16.97 -11.03 -8.94
C GLY A 425 -16.19 -10.18 -7.95
N TRP A 426 -16.83 -9.96 -6.81
CA TRP A 426 -16.27 -9.15 -5.72
C TRP A 426 -16.77 -9.59 -4.34
N GLN A 427 -16.04 -9.18 -3.31
CA GLN A 427 -16.43 -9.35 -1.91
C GLN A 427 -16.01 -8.12 -1.10
N LEU A 428 -16.99 -7.38 -0.60
CA LEU A 428 -16.82 -6.40 0.48
C LEU A 428 -16.64 -7.14 1.81
N ARG A 429 -15.69 -6.66 2.61
CA ARG A 429 -15.51 -7.01 4.02
C ARG A 429 -15.42 -5.72 4.80
N VAL A 430 -16.20 -5.61 5.87
CA VAL A 430 -16.15 -4.47 6.79
C VAL A 430 -15.50 -4.93 8.10
N PHE A 431 -14.60 -4.11 8.62
CA PHE A 431 -13.88 -4.31 9.87
C PHE A 431 -14.15 -3.12 10.78
N GLY A 432 -14.33 -3.35 12.07
CA GLY A 432 -14.75 -2.28 12.96
C GLY A 432 -15.00 -2.72 14.39
N GLU A 433 -15.82 -1.95 15.10
CA GLU A 433 -16.09 -2.16 16.51
C GLU A 433 -17.24 -3.16 16.75
N CYS A 434 -17.10 -4.01 17.77
CA CYS A 434 -18.17 -4.95 18.16
C CYS A 434 -19.29 -4.30 18.99
N ILE A 435 -20.51 -4.83 18.93
CA ILE A 435 -21.62 -4.35 19.78
C ILE A 435 -21.36 -4.74 21.25
N ASP A 436 -21.19 -6.04 21.51
CA ASP A 436 -20.95 -6.62 22.83
C ASP A 436 -19.52 -7.23 22.90
N PRO A 437 -18.62 -6.69 23.75
CA PRO A 437 -17.30 -7.23 24.01
C PRO A 437 -17.29 -8.68 24.50
N ALA A 438 -18.33 -9.15 25.20
CA ALA A 438 -18.40 -10.51 25.72
C ALA A 438 -18.65 -11.57 24.63
N LEU A 439 -19.06 -11.14 23.43
CA LEU A 439 -19.26 -11.97 22.24
C LEU A 439 -18.16 -11.77 21.18
N ALA A 440 -17.10 -11.02 21.50
CA ALA A 440 -15.96 -10.82 20.62
C ALA A 440 -15.18 -12.11 20.37
N LYS A 441 -14.55 -12.22 19.19
CA LYS A 441 -13.72 -13.36 18.79
C LYS A 441 -12.32 -12.89 18.42
N ARG A 442 -11.34 -13.78 18.54
CA ARG A 442 -10.01 -13.57 17.92
C ARG A 442 -10.13 -13.83 16.42
N PHE A 443 -9.60 -12.91 15.59
CA PHE A 443 -9.66 -13.02 14.14
C PHE A 443 -8.67 -14.09 13.63
N ASP A 444 -9.13 -14.99 12.76
CA ASP A 444 -8.29 -15.90 11.99
C ASP A 444 -8.48 -15.65 10.48
N MET A 445 -7.39 -15.31 9.79
CA MET A 445 -7.42 -15.09 8.34
C MET A 445 -7.67 -16.36 7.50
N ASN A 446 -7.65 -17.55 8.12
CA ASN A 446 -7.96 -18.82 7.48
C ASN A 446 -9.47 -19.11 7.45
N GLU A 447 -10.26 -18.47 8.32
CA GLU A 447 -11.72 -18.65 8.36
C GLU A 447 -12.42 -17.82 7.27
N ASP A 448 -13.32 -18.46 6.53
CA ASP A 448 -14.22 -17.77 5.60
C ASP A 448 -15.51 -17.38 6.32
N TYR A 449 -15.49 -16.20 6.95
CA TYR A 449 -16.63 -15.64 7.68
C TYR A 449 -17.88 -15.43 6.81
N SER A 450 -17.77 -15.44 5.47
CA SER A 450 -18.96 -15.42 4.59
C SER A 450 -19.70 -16.76 4.54
N LYS A 451 -19.05 -17.87 4.94
CA LYS A 451 -19.66 -19.21 4.96
C LYS A 451 -20.27 -19.60 6.32
N LEU A 452 -19.74 -19.07 7.43
CA LEU A 452 -20.00 -19.57 8.79
C LEU A 452 -21.47 -19.49 9.28
N ASN A 453 -22.38 -18.88 8.53
CA ASN A 453 -23.82 -18.82 8.85
C ASN A 453 -24.74 -19.51 7.82
N PHE A 454 -24.25 -19.97 6.66
CA PHE A 454 -25.11 -20.64 5.65
C PHE A 454 -25.54 -22.06 6.04
N GLU A 455 -24.88 -22.70 7.00
CA GLU A 455 -25.25 -24.06 7.48
C GLU A 455 -26.46 -24.07 8.44
N LYS A 456 -27.20 -22.96 8.59
CA LYS A 456 -28.35 -22.85 9.52
C LYS A 456 -29.63 -22.20 8.99
N GLU A 457 -29.65 -21.70 7.76
CA GLU A 457 -30.85 -21.08 7.17
C GLU A 457 -31.19 -21.76 5.83
N GLU A 458 -32.44 -22.25 5.69
CA GLU A 458 -32.95 -22.76 4.41
C GLU A 458 -33.12 -21.61 3.39
N PRO A 459 -33.03 -21.89 2.07
CA PRO A 459 -32.76 -20.85 1.08
C PRO A 459 -33.90 -19.85 0.90
N MET A 460 -33.69 -18.61 1.34
CA MET A 460 -34.45 -17.45 0.88
C MET A 460 -33.94 -16.96 -0.48
N SER A 461 -34.87 -16.52 -1.32
CA SER A 461 -34.62 -16.06 -2.70
C SER A 461 -33.89 -14.71 -2.72
N SER A 462 -32.75 -14.64 -3.41
CA SER A 462 -32.03 -13.40 -3.72
C SER A 462 -32.60 -12.73 -4.98
N ASN A 463 -33.15 -11.53 -4.86
CA ASN A 463 -33.55 -10.69 -5.99
C ASN A 463 -32.42 -9.72 -6.37
N THR A 464 -31.44 -10.18 -7.13
CA THR A 464 -30.39 -9.32 -7.70
C THR A 464 -30.95 -8.46 -8.85
N THR A 465 -30.58 -7.18 -8.92
CA THR A 465 -30.94 -6.28 -10.03
C THR A 465 -29.69 -5.59 -10.56
N SER A 466 -29.15 -6.10 -11.67
CA SER A 466 -28.02 -5.48 -12.38
C SER A 466 -28.53 -4.58 -13.51
N THR A 467 -27.97 -3.37 -13.66
CA THR A 467 -28.37 -2.39 -14.69
C THR A 467 -27.18 -1.74 -15.37
N ILE A 468 -27.08 -1.94 -16.68
CA ILE A 468 -26.08 -1.33 -17.57
C ILE A 468 -26.56 0.07 -17.97
N SER A 469 -25.69 1.08 -17.84
CA SER A 469 -26.01 2.47 -18.17
C SER A 469 -25.06 3.03 -19.23
N TYR A 470 -25.57 3.31 -20.43
CA TYR A 470 -24.78 3.90 -21.53
C TYR A 470 -24.87 5.43 -21.52
N THR A 471 -23.76 6.12 -21.26
CA THR A 471 -23.65 7.59 -21.36
C THR A 471 -23.40 8.05 -22.81
N GLY A 472 -24.40 7.89 -23.67
CA GLY A 472 -24.34 8.31 -25.07
C GLY A 472 -24.76 9.78 -25.29
N SER A 473 -23.90 10.58 -25.93
CA SER A 473 -24.19 11.98 -26.26
C SER A 473 -25.29 12.11 -27.34
N GLN A 474 -26.27 12.98 -27.12
CA GLN A 474 -27.45 13.14 -27.97
C GLN A 474 -27.20 14.06 -29.17
N VAL A 475 -27.23 13.50 -30.38
CA VAL A 475 -27.48 14.25 -31.62
C VAL A 475 -28.93 14.02 -32.04
N GLN A 476 -29.73 15.09 -32.14
CA GLN A 476 -31.14 14.99 -32.49
C GLN A 476 -31.37 14.73 -33.97
N THR A 477 -32.30 13.83 -34.28
CA THR A 477 -32.99 13.79 -35.58
C THR A 477 -34.49 13.61 -35.34
N LEU A 478 -35.32 14.56 -35.79
CA LEU A 478 -36.76 14.51 -35.55
C LEU A 478 -37.47 13.52 -36.49
N ALA A 479 -38.36 12.71 -35.92
CA ALA A 479 -39.43 12.03 -36.65
C ALA A 479 -40.77 12.23 -35.91
N GLN A 480 -41.72 12.92 -36.54
CA GLN A 480 -43.04 13.16 -35.97
C GLN A 480 -43.98 11.98 -36.28
N THR A 481 -44.55 11.35 -35.24
CA THR A 481 -45.76 10.52 -35.39
C THR A 481 -46.81 10.99 -34.40
N LYS A 482 -47.99 11.32 -34.93
CA LYS A 482 -49.08 11.98 -34.23
C LYS A 482 -50.21 10.98 -33.93
N ILE A 483 -50.43 10.65 -32.66
CA ILE A 483 -51.59 9.86 -32.22
C ILE A 483 -52.41 10.69 -31.24
N ILE A 484 -53.72 10.66 -31.40
CA ILE A 484 -54.70 11.37 -30.58
C ILE A 484 -55.51 10.34 -29.80
N SER A 485 -55.62 10.51 -28.49
CA SER A 485 -56.73 9.98 -27.70
C SER A 485 -57.15 11.05 -26.68
N VAL A 486 -58.44 11.08 -26.32
CA VAL A 486 -59.08 12.21 -25.62
C VAL A 486 -59.35 11.84 -24.17
N SER A 487 -59.11 12.79 -23.25
CA SER A 487 -59.50 12.67 -21.84
C SER A 487 -60.71 13.55 -21.53
N THR A 488 -61.61 13.02 -20.69
CA THR A 488 -62.78 13.68 -20.08
C THR A 488 -62.88 13.15 -18.63
N THR A 489 -63.21 13.92 -17.58
CA THR A 489 -63.79 15.29 -17.50
C THR A 489 -63.70 15.82 -16.05
N LEU A 490 -63.58 17.15 -15.87
CA LEU A 490 -64.11 17.99 -14.76
C LEU A 490 -63.58 17.75 -13.30
N ALA A 491 -63.46 18.74 -12.40
CA ALA A 491 -63.51 20.22 -12.52
C ALA A 491 -63.06 20.94 -11.21
N THR A 492 -62.69 22.24 -11.33
CA THR A 492 -62.78 23.34 -10.31
C THR A 492 -62.02 23.20 -8.97
N GLU A 493 -61.54 24.25 -8.28
CA GLU A 493 -61.59 25.74 -8.38
C GLU A 493 -60.13 26.29 -8.35
N SER A 494 -59.70 27.37 -9.02
CA SER A 494 -60.13 28.79 -9.13
C SER A 494 -59.80 29.71 -7.93
N ALA A 495 -58.66 30.41 -8.03
CA ALA A 495 -58.44 31.75 -7.47
C ALA A 495 -57.42 32.52 -8.36
N THR A 496 -57.59 33.83 -8.56
CA THR A 496 -56.75 34.62 -9.50
C THR A 496 -56.63 36.08 -9.05
N VAL A 497 -55.43 36.66 -9.16
CA VAL A 497 -55.14 38.10 -9.10
C VAL A 497 -54.11 38.43 -10.20
N THR A 498 -54.06 39.69 -10.67
CA THR A 498 -53.88 39.97 -12.10
C THR A 498 -53.07 41.26 -12.38
N ILE A 499 -52.09 41.19 -13.30
CA ILE A 499 -51.51 42.29 -14.15
C ILE A 499 -50.88 43.54 -13.47
N SER A 500 -49.61 43.86 -13.80
CA SER A 500 -49.23 44.96 -14.73
C SER A 500 -47.73 45.00 -15.08
N SER A 501 -47.31 45.94 -15.94
CA SER A 501 -46.00 46.09 -16.60
C SER A 501 -45.35 47.49 -16.40
N GLU A 502 -44.16 47.67 -17.00
CA GLU A 502 -43.53 48.93 -17.50
C GLU A 502 -42.54 49.78 -16.64
N GLU A 503 -41.31 49.86 -17.20
CA GLU A 503 -40.27 50.91 -17.32
C GLU A 503 -40.27 52.23 -16.51
N SER A 504 -39.08 52.67 -16.02
CA SER A 504 -38.25 53.74 -16.67
C SER A 504 -37.18 54.47 -15.77
N ASP A 505 -35.99 54.66 -16.36
CA ASP A 505 -34.97 55.74 -16.25
C ASP A 505 -34.57 56.51 -14.96
N LYS A 506 -33.24 56.59 -14.71
CA LYS A 506 -32.37 57.80 -14.92
C LYS A 506 -30.87 57.55 -14.58
N GLU A 507 -29.92 57.84 -15.49
CA GLU A 507 -29.09 59.07 -15.63
C GLU A 507 -28.05 59.33 -14.51
N LYS A 508 -26.80 59.81 -14.76
CA LYS A 508 -26.13 60.30 -15.99
C LYS A 508 -24.58 60.23 -15.90
N ALA A 509 -23.89 60.31 -17.05
CA ALA A 509 -22.43 60.49 -17.18
C ALA A 509 -22.04 61.89 -17.74
N PRO A 510 -20.73 62.18 -17.87
CA PRO A 510 -20.08 62.62 -19.14
C PRO A 510 -18.65 62.02 -19.31
N ALA A 511 -17.80 62.24 -20.33
CA ALA A 511 -17.81 62.58 -21.78
C ALA A 511 -16.30 62.76 -22.21
N THR A 512 -15.73 62.50 -23.40
CA THR A 512 -15.98 61.82 -24.71
C THR A 512 -14.56 61.35 -25.21
N SER A 513 -14.04 61.26 -26.46
CA SER A 513 -14.34 61.49 -27.90
C SER A 513 -13.22 60.75 -28.73
N VAL A 514 -13.10 60.64 -30.07
CA VAL A 514 -13.91 60.87 -31.29
C VAL A 514 -13.30 60.02 -32.46
N VAL A 515 -14.02 59.85 -33.59
CA VAL A 515 -13.66 59.03 -34.79
C VAL A 515 -14.18 59.73 -36.09
N PRO A 516 -13.97 59.31 -37.39
CA PRO A 516 -13.59 57.98 -37.95
C PRO A 516 -12.75 57.96 -39.28
N THR A 517 -12.80 56.84 -40.04
CA THR A 517 -12.59 56.65 -41.52
C THR A 517 -11.15 56.48 -42.11
N LYS A 518 -10.90 55.88 -43.30
CA LYS A 518 -11.77 55.51 -44.48
C LYS A 518 -11.30 54.24 -45.28
N SER A 519 -11.77 54.02 -46.52
CA SER A 519 -11.68 52.76 -47.31
C SER A 519 -11.35 52.95 -48.83
N THR A 520 -11.00 51.85 -49.54
CA THR A 520 -10.87 51.64 -51.04
C THR A 520 -9.76 52.40 -51.81
N ALA A 521 -9.17 51.95 -52.95
CA ALA A 521 -9.20 50.68 -53.74
C ALA A 521 -8.05 50.62 -54.82
N PHE A 522 -8.05 49.60 -55.70
CA PHE A 522 -7.20 49.35 -56.91
C PHE A 522 -5.71 48.93 -56.70
N SER A 523 -4.99 48.26 -57.64
CA SER A 523 -5.32 47.27 -58.71
C SER A 523 -4.09 46.94 -59.59
N SER A 524 -3.63 45.67 -59.68
CA SER A 524 -2.96 45.12 -60.88
C SER A 524 -2.77 43.59 -60.88
N LEU A 525 -2.77 43.01 -62.08
CA LEU A 525 -2.30 41.67 -62.50
C LEU A 525 -1.34 41.92 -63.73
N PRO A 526 -0.69 40.94 -64.44
CA PRO A 526 -1.08 39.52 -64.61
C PRO A 526 0.07 38.47 -64.74
N THR A 527 -0.30 37.22 -65.03
CA THR A 527 0.45 36.15 -65.78
C THR A 527 1.78 35.61 -65.18
N ALA A 528 2.02 34.34 -64.80
CA ALA A 528 1.53 32.98 -65.11
C ALA A 528 2.51 32.10 -65.94
N SER A 529 2.29 30.76 -65.92
CA SER A 529 3.20 29.66 -66.34
C SER A 529 4.39 29.40 -65.40
N SER A 530 5.00 28.20 -65.33
CA SER A 530 4.73 26.91 -66.02
C SER A 530 5.21 25.68 -65.21
N THR A 531 4.73 24.48 -65.57
CA THR A 531 4.96 23.15 -64.97
C THR A 531 6.24 22.42 -65.45
N ALA A 532 6.83 21.59 -64.57
CA ALA A 532 7.50 20.27 -64.81
C ALA A 532 8.63 20.15 -65.89
N THR A 533 9.45 19.09 -66.03
CA THR A 533 9.46 17.70 -65.49
C THR A 533 10.88 17.08 -65.57
N ALA A 534 11.16 16.03 -64.79
CA ALA A 534 12.10 14.91 -65.04
C ALA A 534 13.64 15.13 -65.13
N ALA A 535 14.38 14.09 -64.73
CA ALA A 535 15.81 13.86 -65.00
C ALA A 535 16.00 12.95 -66.25
N PRO A 536 17.24 12.71 -66.74
CA PRO A 536 18.01 11.55 -66.24
C PRO A 536 19.55 11.75 -66.23
N ASP A 537 20.28 10.64 -66.06
CA ASP A 537 21.75 10.45 -65.96
C ASP A 537 22.55 10.92 -67.21
N GLU A 538 23.89 11.09 -67.21
CA GLU A 538 24.87 10.00 -67.15
C GLU A 538 26.35 10.42 -66.90
N ASN A 539 27.15 9.47 -66.39
CA ASN A 539 28.61 9.22 -66.57
C ASN A 539 29.67 10.35 -66.53
N GLY A 540 30.63 10.20 -65.59
CA GLY A 540 31.96 10.80 -65.65
C GLY A 540 32.99 9.97 -64.85
N SER A 541 34.05 9.48 -65.49
CA SER A 541 35.07 8.59 -64.90
C SER A 541 36.46 9.21 -64.92
N TYR A 542 37.26 9.02 -63.86
CA TYR A 542 38.70 8.69 -63.87
C TYR A 542 39.20 8.38 -62.43
N PRO A 543 40.37 7.74 -62.21
CA PRO A 543 40.55 6.81 -61.08
C PRO A 543 41.70 7.14 -60.12
N HIS A 544 41.57 6.74 -58.84
CA HIS A 544 42.72 6.73 -57.91
C HIS A 544 42.76 5.55 -56.91
N THR A 545 43.67 4.62 -57.21
CA THR A 545 44.60 3.94 -56.29
C THR A 545 44.10 3.39 -54.93
N ASP A 546 44.09 2.06 -54.86
CA ASP A 546 43.96 1.18 -53.69
C ASP A 546 44.79 1.60 -52.46
N ASN A 547 44.12 1.93 -51.35
CA ASN A 547 44.76 2.18 -50.05
C ASN A 547 43.84 1.89 -48.83
N SER A 548 42.65 1.31 -49.05
CA SER A 548 41.61 1.15 -48.02
C SER A 548 41.84 -0.01 -47.04
N LYS A 549 42.69 -0.97 -47.42
CA LYS A 549 42.87 -2.25 -46.70
C LYS A 549 43.48 -2.09 -45.30
N HIS A 550 44.31 -1.08 -45.07
CA HIS A 550 44.95 -0.85 -43.76
C HIS A 550 44.01 -0.19 -42.74
N TYR A 551 43.13 0.72 -43.17
CA TYR A 551 42.15 1.35 -42.27
C TYR A 551 41.10 0.37 -41.77
N ILE A 552 40.62 -0.54 -42.63
CA ILE A 552 39.68 -1.61 -42.24
C ILE A 552 40.33 -2.57 -41.22
N ALA A 553 41.62 -2.90 -41.39
CA ALA A 553 42.36 -3.72 -40.44
C ALA A 553 42.53 -3.02 -39.08
N TYR A 554 42.83 -1.71 -39.06
CA TYR A 554 42.92 -0.94 -37.81
C TYR A 554 41.57 -0.79 -37.10
N PHE A 555 40.49 -0.51 -37.83
CA PHE A 555 39.15 -0.42 -37.24
C PHE A 555 38.66 -1.76 -36.69
N SER A 556 38.89 -2.87 -37.40
CA SER A 556 38.53 -4.21 -36.90
C SER A 556 39.40 -4.67 -35.73
N ALA A 557 40.68 -4.28 -35.67
CA ALA A 557 41.51 -4.49 -34.50
C ALA A 557 41.04 -3.68 -33.28
N LEU A 558 40.65 -2.42 -33.47
CA LEU A 558 40.13 -1.56 -32.40
C LEU A 558 38.76 -2.02 -31.89
N THR A 559 37.83 -2.41 -32.77
CA THR A 559 36.54 -2.97 -32.32
C THR A 559 36.71 -4.32 -31.64
N PHE A 560 37.63 -5.18 -32.10
CA PHE A 560 37.92 -6.45 -31.43
C PHE A 560 38.59 -6.26 -30.06
N ALA A 561 39.53 -5.31 -29.94
CA ALA A 561 40.12 -4.93 -28.66
C ALA A 561 39.09 -4.32 -27.70
N GLY A 562 38.21 -3.45 -28.20
CA GLY A 562 37.08 -2.92 -27.44
C GLY A 562 36.09 -4.01 -26.99
N PHE A 563 35.81 -4.99 -27.85
CA PHE A 563 34.96 -6.14 -27.52
C PHE A 563 35.61 -7.05 -26.47
N LEU A 564 36.93 -7.28 -26.53
CA LEU A 564 37.68 -8.00 -25.50
C LEU A 564 37.72 -7.22 -24.17
N PHE A 565 37.84 -5.90 -24.20
CA PHE A 565 37.78 -5.05 -23.00
C PHE A 565 36.38 -5.05 -22.37
N LEU A 566 35.32 -4.92 -23.18
CA LEU A 566 33.94 -5.07 -22.73
C LEU A 566 33.65 -6.48 -22.20
N PHE A 567 34.18 -7.54 -22.83
CA PHE A 567 34.07 -8.91 -22.34
C PHE A 567 34.83 -9.13 -21.03
N TYR A 568 36.01 -8.51 -20.86
CA TYR A 568 36.76 -8.51 -19.61
C TYR A 568 35.97 -7.79 -18.49
N ILE A 569 35.36 -6.64 -18.78
CA ILE A 569 34.44 -5.95 -17.86
C ILE A 569 33.21 -6.82 -17.55
N PHE A 570 32.61 -7.49 -18.54
CA PHE A 570 31.47 -8.41 -18.33
C PHE A 570 31.83 -9.66 -17.52
N LYS A 571 33.09 -10.10 -17.56
CA LYS A 571 33.60 -11.25 -16.81
C LYS A 571 34.05 -10.88 -15.39
N ASN A 572 34.62 -9.69 -15.19
CA ASN A 572 35.09 -9.23 -13.89
C ASN A 572 34.04 -8.43 -13.11
N ARG A 573 32.98 -7.92 -13.76
CA ARG A 573 31.72 -7.62 -13.08
C ARG A 573 31.13 -8.95 -12.59
N ARG A 574 31.42 -9.29 -11.33
CA ARG A 574 30.60 -10.21 -10.54
C ARG A 574 29.18 -9.66 -10.56
N LYS A 575 28.33 -10.21 -11.43
CA LYS A 575 26.89 -10.05 -11.27
C LYS A 575 26.51 -10.72 -9.95
N PRO A 576 25.66 -10.12 -9.09
CA PRO A 576 24.87 -10.92 -8.17
C PRO A 576 24.13 -11.97 -9.00
N GLY A 577 24.08 -13.20 -8.48
CA GLY A 577 23.66 -14.36 -9.25
C GLY A 577 22.15 -14.34 -9.45
N ARG A 578 21.65 -13.69 -10.51
CA ARG A 578 20.21 -13.66 -10.86
C ARG A 578 19.70 -15.07 -11.24
N ALA A 579 19.52 -15.88 -10.20
CA ALA A 579 19.27 -17.32 -10.23
C ALA A 579 17.78 -17.60 -10.48
N ARG A 580 17.32 -17.17 -11.65
CA ARG A 580 15.93 -17.16 -12.14
C ARG A 580 15.11 -18.39 -11.70
N ARG A 581 14.43 -18.26 -10.56
CA ARG A 581 13.30 -19.11 -10.16
C ARG A 581 12.00 -18.44 -10.60
N ARG A 582 10.87 -18.93 -10.10
CA ARG A 582 9.59 -18.23 -10.13
C ARG A 582 9.40 -17.59 -8.76
N GLU A 583 8.63 -16.50 -8.72
CA GLU A 583 8.46 -15.63 -7.55
C GLU A 583 9.78 -14.93 -7.16
N ASP A 584 10.18 -13.98 -8.01
CA ASP A 584 11.20 -12.96 -7.70
C ASP A 584 10.49 -11.84 -6.90
N PHE A 585 10.65 -11.79 -5.57
CA PHE A 585 10.23 -10.63 -4.75
C PHE A 585 11.38 -9.60 -4.74
N GLU A 586 11.17 -8.44 -5.34
CA GLU A 586 12.15 -7.34 -5.41
C GLU A 586 11.67 -6.24 -4.46
N PHE A 587 12.09 -6.30 -3.20
CA PHE A 587 11.86 -5.21 -2.24
C PHE A 587 12.77 -4.04 -2.59
N ASP A 588 12.18 -2.86 -2.82
CA ASP A 588 12.97 -1.64 -2.98
C ASP A 588 12.90 -0.79 -1.71
N ILE A 589 13.99 -0.09 -1.43
CA ILE A 589 13.99 0.97 -0.42
C ILE A 589 13.24 2.15 -1.04
N ILE A 590 12.24 2.71 -0.36
CA ILE A 590 11.40 3.79 -0.89
C ILE A 590 12.19 5.12 -0.86
N ARG A 591 13.25 5.20 -1.66
CA ARG A 591 14.21 6.32 -1.68
C ARG A 591 13.58 7.56 -2.29
N PRO A 592 13.93 8.78 -1.83
CA PRO A 592 13.73 9.96 -2.67
C PRO A 592 14.47 9.73 -4.00
N ASP A 593 13.81 10.04 -5.13
CA ASP A 593 14.41 9.91 -6.47
C ASP A 593 15.77 10.65 -6.53
N ASP A 594 16.82 10.00 -7.05
CA ASP A 594 18.08 10.68 -7.38
C ASP A 594 17.83 11.76 -8.45
N ASP A 595 18.38 12.97 -8.26
CA ASP A 595 18.12 14.18 -9.07
C ASP A 595 18.59 14.10 -10.55
N GLU A 596 17.85 13.36 -11.39
CA GLU A 596 17.98 13.35 -12.86
C GLU A 596 16.76 14.01 -13.56
N SER A 597 15.80 14.58 -12.81
CA SER A 597 14.69 15.37 -13.38
C SER A 597 14.95 16.87 -13.45
N SER A 598 15.99 17.39 -12.79
CA SER A 598 16.30 18.82 -12.71
C SER A 598 17.22 19.34 -13.83
N ARG A 599 17.24 18.66 -15.01
CA ARG A 599 18.08 19.04 -16.16
C ARG A 599 17.32 19.21 -17.48
N PHE A 600 16.24 19.99 -17.45
CA PHE A 600 15.84 20.75 -18.64
C PHE A 600 16.62 22.06 -18.69
N GLU A 601 17.76 22.06 -19.40
CA GLU A 601 18.49 23.27 -19.72
C GLU A 601 17.64 24.15 -20.65
N PHE A 602 17.29 25.35 -20.18
CA PHE A 602 16.70 26.39 -21.02
C PHE A 602 17.85 27.10 -21.73
N ASP A 603 17.98 26.87 -23.04
CA ASP A 603 18.95 27.56 -23.90
C ASP A 603 18.45 28.97 -24.21
N ASP A 604 19.08 29.97 -23.58
CA ASP A 604 18.96 31.37 -23.96
C ASP A 604 20.31 32.05 -23.73
N SER A 605 20.85 32.65 -24.78
CA SER A 605 22.17 33.29 -24.78
C SER A 605 22.08 34.76 -25.14
N ASP A 606 22.64 35.66 -24.30
CA ASP A 606 23.72 36.56 -24.75
C ASP A 606 24.46 37.28 -23.59
N SER A 607 25.70 37.68 -23.88
CA SER A 607 26.50 38.81 -23.38
C SER A 607 26.41 39.31 -21.90
N SER A 608 27.54 39.29 -21.17
CA SER A 608 28.45 40.47 -20.97
C SER A 608 29.22 40.53 -19.62
N GLU A 609 30.57 40.45 -19.74
CA GLU A 609 31.68 41.20 -19.10
C GLU A 609 31.77 41.57 -17.58
N GLU A 610 33.03 41.49 -17.08
CA GLU A 610 33.62 42.07 -15.82
C GLU A 610 33.09 41.57 -14.44
N GLY A 611 33.88 41.49 -13.34
CA GLY A 611 35.32 41.73 -13.13
C GLY A 611 35.78 41.46 -11.66
N ASP A 612 37.10 41.52 -11.42
CA ASP A 612 37.87 41.64 -10.16
C ASP A 612 37.73 40.66 -8.94
N ASP A 613 38.77 39.79 -8.84
CA ASP A 613 39.67 39.51 -7.69
C ASP A 613 39.35 39.99 -6.24
N HIS A 614 39.53 39.10 -5.24
CA HIS A 614 40.44 39.36 -4.09
C HIS A 614 40.79 38.14 -3.19
N ASN A 615 42.00 37.60 -3.42
CA ASN A 615 43.03 37.16 -2.44
C ASN A 615 42.73 36.95 -0.91
N ARG A 616 43.17 35.77 -0.39
CA ARG A 616 44.06 35.56 0.81
C ARG A 616 43.58 35.90 2.26
N GLN A 617 44.11 35.34 3.38
CA GLN A 617 44.92 34.11 3.68
C GLN A 617 45.09 33.93 5.23
N ASP A 618 45.56 32.74 5.65
CA ASP A 618 46.54 32.50 6.74
C ASP A 618 46.13 32.32 8.24
N ARG A 619 46.28 31.06 8.70
CA ARG A 619 46.97 30.55 9.93
C ARG A 619 46.56 30.97 11.37
N GLY A 620 46.43 29.94 12.22
CA GLY A 620 46.70 30.00 13.67
C GLY A 620 46.78 28.62 14.35
N ARG A 621 47.96 28.20 14.87
CA ARG A 621 48.17 26.94 15.63
C ARG A 621 48.62 27.22 17.07
N ARG A 622 48.11 26.45 18.06
CA ARG A 622 48.69 26.03 19.38
C ARG A 622 47.56 25.50 20.30
N ARG A 623 47.78 24.69 21.35
CA ARG A 623 48.73 23.58 21.62
C ARG A 623 48.46 23.02 23.05
N ASP A 624 48.37 21.70 23.17
CA ASP A 624 48.83 20.82 24.27
C ASP A 624 48.24 20.95 25.71
N SER A 625 48.45 19.89 26.52
CA SER A 625 47.97 19.59 27.90
C SER A 625 46.48 19.20 28.06
N ASP A 626 46.08 18.20 28.88
CA ASP A 626 46.88 17.35 29.78
C ASP A 626 46.28 15.95 30.11
N PHE A 627 47.17 15.01 30.46
CA PHE A 627 47.08 13.81 31.34
C PHE A 627 45.79 12.96 31.53
N GLY A 628 45.99 11.62 31.64
CA GLY A 628 45.15 10.74 32.47
C GLY A 628 44.92 9.31 31.94
N VAL A 629 45.64 8.30 32.45
CA VAL A 629 45.50 6.87 32.07
C VAL A 629 45.65 5.96 33.29
N PHE A 630 44.56 5.27 33.68
CA PHE A 630 44.48 3.95 34.37
C PHE A 630 45.21 3.80 35.74
N ASP A 631 44.94 2.82 36.63
CA ASP A 631 44.13 1.59 36.52
C ASP A 631 43.53 1.10 37.88
N ASP A 632 42.65 0.09 37.80
CA ASP A 632 42.29 -1.00 38.76
C ASP A 632 42.21 -0.83 40.31
N ASP A 633 41.16 -1.41 40.91
CA ASP A 633 41.27 -2.33 42.07
C ASP A 633 40.01 -3.26 42.22
N ALA A 634 40.08 -4.25 43.12
CA ALA A 634 38.99 -5.07 43.70
C ALA A 634 38.49 -6.36 42.99
N THR A 635 39.38 -7.36 42.91
CA THR A 635 39.22 -8.76 43.41
C THR A 635 37.90 -9.57 43.32
N SER A 636 38.03 -10.86 43.02
CA SER A 636 36.95 -11.87 42.90
C SER A 636 36.56 -12.62 44.19
N LEU A 637 35.41 -13.31 44.16
CA LEU A 637 35.00 -14.36 45.11
C LEU A 637 34.25 -15.53 44.40
N ASN A 638 34.03 -16.66 45.10
CA ASN A 638 33.90 -18.01 44.52
C ASN A 638 32.55 -18.73 44.76
N MET A 639 32.19 -19.63 43.81
CA MET A 639 31.40 -20.89 43.99
C MET A 639 29.90 -20.72 44.42
N ALA A 640 28.99 -21.69 44.21
CA ALA A 640 29.09 -23.12 43.90
C ALA A 640 27.89 -23.67 43.07
N ASP A 641 28.05 -24.85 42.44
CA ASP A 641 26.95 -25.69 41.94
C ASP A 641 26.11 -26.31 43.07
N THR A 642 24.84 -26.63 42.80
CA THR A 642 24.11 -27.74 43.48
C THR A 642 23.09 -28.36 42.53
N LYS A 643 22.90 -29.70 42.59
CA LYS A 643 22.05 -30.49 41.70
C LYS A 643 20.92 -31.23 42.44
N LEU A 644 19.94 -31.63 41.64
CA LEU A 644 19.01 -32.76 41.81
C LEU A 644 17.76 -32.58 42.72
N GLY A 645 16.60 -32.81 42.10
CA GLY A 645 15.32 -33.19 42.71
C GLY A 645 14.44 -33.79 41.61
N LYS A 646 13.81 -34.94 41.83
CA LYS A 646 13.10 -35.69 40.77
C LYS A 646 12.05 -36.66 41.33
N ASP A 647 10.77 -36.35 41.13
CA ASP A 647 9.61 -37.22 41.43
C ASP A 647 8.32 -36.63 40.81
N THR A 648 7.17 -37.31 40.73
CA THR A 648 6.88 -38.55 39.97
C THR A 648 5.35 -38.64 39.66
N ASN A 649 4.99 -38.48 38.38
CA ASN A 649 3.90 -39.20 37.68
C ASN A 649 2.46 -39.29 38.28
N SER A 650 1.51 -38.56 37.69
CA SER A 650 0.09 -38.95 37.60
C SER A 650 -0.51 -38.53 36.25
N LYS A 651 -1.49 -39.29 35.73
CA LYS A 651 -2.17 -39.01 34.45
C LYS A 651 -3.61 -38.56 34.67
N ASP A 652 -4.09 -37.64 33.84
CA ASP A 652 -5.42 -37.74 33.21
C ASP A 652 -5.41 -37.03 31.84
N PRO A 653 -6.27 -37.37 30.86
CA PRO A 653 -6.23 -36.78 29.51
C PRO A 653 -7.51 -35.98 29.15
N GLY A 654 -7.42 -34.67 28.89
CA GLY A 654 -8.65 -33.96 28.49
C GLY A 654 -8.66 -32.45 28.29
N GLU A 655 -7.56 -31.76 27.98
CA GLU A 655 -7.62 -30.35 27.55
C GLU A 655 -6.54 -30.05 26.51
N LEU A 656 -6.87 -29.23 25.51
CA LEU A 656 -5.95 -28.72 24.48
C LEU A 656 -5.92 -27.19 24.60
N SER A 657 -5.25 -26.71 25.64
CA SER A 657 -4.97 -25.31 25.90
C SER A 657 -3.47 -25.03 25.87
N GLU A 658 -3.15 -23.76 25.62
CA GLU A 658 -1.90 -23.07 25.92
C GLU A 658 -0.60 -23.51 25.21
N PHE A 659 0.01 -22.53 24.54
CA PHE A 659 1.41 -22.55 24.14
C PHE A 659 2.28 -22.19 25.36
N ASP A 660 2.69 -23.18 26.14
CA ASP A 660 3.69 -22.97 27.21
C ASP A 660 5.08 -22.70 26.59
N LEU A 661 5.40 -21.41 26.42
CA LEU A 661 6.75 -20.96 26.12
C LEU A 661 7.60 -21.00 27.39
N GLY A 662 7.99 -22.21 27.77
CA GLY A 662 8.71 -22.52 29.01
C GLY A 662 9.92 -21.62 29.26
N ASN A 663 9.89 -20.93 30.40
CA ASN A 663 10.81 -19.87 30.80
C ASN A 663 12.28 -20.35 30.90
N SER A 664 13.04 -20.24 29.79
CA SER A 664 14.47 -20.55 29.75
C SER A 664 15.21 -19.83 28.60
N GLN A 665 16.53 -19.70 28.78
CA GLN A 665 17.45 -18.98 27.90
C GLN A 665 17.54 -19.61 26.49
N LEU A 666 16.78 -19.08 25.54
CA LEU A 666 16.85 -19.40 24.12
C LEU A 666 17.22 -18.15 23.31
N THR A 667 18.08 -18.30 22.31
CA THR A 667 18.55 -17.17 21.49
C THR A 667 17.48 -16.76 20.46
N GLY A 668 17.67 -15.58 19.84
CA GLY A 668 16.79 -15.14 18.73
C GLY A 668 16.67 -16.19 17.63
N TYR A 669 17.77 -16.86 17.28
CA TYR A 669 17.81 -17.95 16.32
C TYR A 669 16.95 -19.16 16.75
N ASP A 670 16.93 -19.52 18.03
CA ASP A 670 16.12 -20.62 18.55
C ASP A 670 14.61 -20.28 18.52
N LYS A 671 14.24 -19.02 18.80
CA LYS A 671 12.86 -18.53 18.63
C LYS A 671 12.45 -18.58 17.15
N THR A 672 13.31 -18.10 16.24
CA THR A 672 13.11 -18.13 14.78
C THR A 672 12.93 -19.56 14.26
N ASP A 673 13.83 -20.48 14.60
CA ASP A 673 13.78 -21.86 14.12
C ASP A 673 12.60 -22.65 14.73
N ALA A 674 12.14 -22.31 15.93
CA ALA A 674 10.89 -22.84 16.48
C ALA A 674 9.65 -22.36 15.69
N ILE A 675 9.57 -21.07 15.33
CA ILE A 675 8.48 -20.51 14.52
C ILE A 675 8.48 -21.11 13.11
N ILE A 676 9.66 -21.20 12.48
CA ILE A 676 9.83 -21.81 11.15
C ILE A 676 9.45 -23.30 11.18
N ARG A 677 9.82 -24.05 12.23
CA ARG A 677 9.40 -25.45 12.43
C ARG A 677 7.90 -25.59 12.61
N ASP A 678 7.24 -24.74 13.41
CA ASP A 678 5.79 -24.82 13.63
C ASP A 678 4.98 -24.44 12.37
N ALA A 679 5.41 -23.39 11.65
CA ALA A 679 4.82 -23.01 10.36
C ALA A 679 4.94 -24.15 9.33
N LYS A 680 6.13 -24.74 9.18
CA LYS A 680 6.36 -25.87 8.25
C LYS A 680 5.65 -27.15 8.71
N ASN A 681 5.47 -27.38 10.01
CA ASN A 681 4.66 -28.50 10.50
C ASN A 681 3.17 -28.32 10.16
N LYS A 682 2.62 -27.11 10.35
CA LYS A 682 1.23 -26.80 9.98
C LYS A 682 1.00 -26.92 8.47
N GLU A 683 1.90 -26.41 7.64
CA GLU A 683 1.81 -26.58 6.18
C GLU A 683 1.93 -28.06 5.75
N ASN A 684 2.81 -28.83 6.39
CA ASN A 684 2.92 -30.27 6.15
C ASN A 684 1.64 -31.02 6.55
N ASP A 685 1.04 -30.72 7.71
CA ASP A 685 -0.20 -31.37 8.14
C ASP A 685 -1.42 -30.88 7.34
N GLU A 686 -1.50 -29.61 6.92
CA GLU A 686 -2.46 -29.15 5.89
C GLU A 686 -2.30 -29.97 4.60
N SER A 687 -1.07 -30.18 4.12
CA SER A 687 -0.81 -31.01 2.93
C SER A 687 -1.23 -32.48 3.12
N ARG A 688 -1.08 -33.03 4.33
CA ARG A 688 -1.51 -34.40 4.68
C ARG A 688 -3.03 -34.49 4.81
N ILE A 689 -3.69 -33.46 5.33
CA ILE A 689 -5.16 -33.34 5.38
C ILE A 689 -5.74 -33.18 3.97
N LEU A 690 -5.10 -32.39 3.10
CA LEU A 690 -5.54 -32.23 1.71
C LEU A 690 -5.34 -33.52 0.90
N ASN A 691 -4.22 -34.21 1.10
CA ASN A 691 -3.97 -35.51 0.48
C ASN A 691 -4.87 -36.63 1.05
N SER A 692 -5.21 -36.61 2.34
CA SER A 692 -6.17 -37.56 2.91
C SER A 692 -7.59 -37.29 2.38
N LYS A 693 -8.03 -36.02 2.30
CA LYS A 693 -9.30 -35.62 1.66
C LYS A 693 -9.34 -36.04 0.18
N LYS A 694 -8.26 -35.91 -0.59
CA LYS A 694 -8.16 -36.48 -1.96
C LYS A 694 -8.28 -38.00 -1.97
N LYS A 695 -7.63 -38.70 -1.04
CA LYS A 695 -7.65 -40.17 -0.97
C LYS A 695 -9.03 -40.74 -0.59
N TYR A 696 -9.74 -40.09 0.34
CA TYR A 696 -11.12 -40.42 0.69
C TYR A 696 -12.14 -39.97 -0.37
N GLY A 697 -11.93 -38.83 -1.02
CA GLY A 697 -12.76 -38.36 -2.14
C GLY A 697 -12.71 -39.32 -3.34
N GLY A 698 -11.50 -39.77 -3.71
CA GLY A 698 -11.30 -40.78 -4.75
C GLY A 698 -11.95 -42.12 -4.39
N ALA A 699 -11.87 -42.55 -3.13
CA ALA A 699 -12.57 -43.75 -2.65
C ALA A 699 -14.10 -43.61 -2.77
N LYS A 700 -14.67 -42.44 -2.42
CA LYS A 700 -16.11 -42.19 -2.52
C LYS A 700 -16.61 -42.19 -3.96
N GLN A 701 -15.88 -41.55 -4.89
CA GLN A 701 -16.19 -41.62 -6.32
C GLN A 701 -16.11 -43.06 -6.88
N HIS A 702 -15.18 -43.89 -6.38
CA HIS A 702 -15.08 -45.29 -6.80
C HIS A 702 -16.28 -46.15 -6.33
N ILE A 703 -16.85 -45.83 -5.18
CA ILE A 703 -18.08 -46.48 -4.64
C ILE A 703 -19.30 -46.03 -5.47
N ASP A 704 -19.52 -44.72 -5.64
CA ASP A 704 -20.60 -44.16 -6.48
C ASP A 704 -20.59 -44.73 -7.90
N ALA A 705 -19.41 -44.90 -8.51
CA ALA A 705 -19.27 -45.49 -9.84
C ALA A 705 -19.69 -46.97 -9.88
N THR A 706 -19.43 -47.72 -8.80
CA THR A 706 -19.71 -49.16 -8.71
C THR A 706 -21.19 -49.44 -8.42
N GLU A 707 -21.85 -48.61 -7.62
CA GLU A 707 -23.30 -48.69 -7.42
C GLU A 707 -24.06 -48.29 -8.69
N ARG A 708 -23.60 -47.27 -9.42
CA ARG A 708 -24.21 -46.88 -10.71
C ARG A 708 -24.06 -47.96 -11.80
N SER A 709 -22.97 -48.73 -11.85
CA SER A 709 -22.86 -49.87 -12.79
C SER A 709 -23.82 -51.02 -12.47
N ASN A 710 -24.20 -51.21 -11.20
CA ASN A 710 -25.09 -52.29 -10.77
C ASN A 710 -26.58 -51.95 -10.94
N LEU A 711 -26.93 -50.66 -11.07
CA LEU A 711 -28.32 -50.22 -11.30
C LEU A 711 -28.71 -50.15 -12.79
N VAL A 712 -27.75 -50.09 -13.71
CA VAL A 712 -28.02 -50.09 -15.18
C VAL A 712 -28.06 -51.51 -15.76
N SER A 713 -27.58 -52.51 -15.03
CA SER A 713 -27.56 -53.92 -15.44
C SER A 713 -28.81 -54.72 -15.00
N ALA A 714 -29.73 -54.11 -14.25
CA ALA A 714 -30.87 -54.77 -13.63
C ALA A 714 -32.25 -54.58 -14.34
N SER A 715 -32.31 -53.89 -15.48
CA SER A 715 -33.56 -53.62 -16.22
C SER A 715 -33.65 -54.27 -17.61
N ALA A 716 -32.87 -55.34 -17.86
CA ALA A 716 -32.71 -55.95 -19.19
C ALA A 716 -32.63 -57.49 -19.17
N ALA A 717 -33.39 -58.16 -18.28
CA ALA A 717 -33.38 -59.61 -18.12
C ALA A 717 -34.70 -60.21 -17.61
N SER A 718 -35.84 -59.88 -18.22
CA SER A 718 -37.14 -60.46 -17.85
C SER A 718 -38.15 -60.54 -19.00
N ASP A 719 -37.74 -61.09 -20.14
CA ASP A 719 -38.68 -61.55 -21.18
C ASP A 719 -38.11 -62.77 -21.93
N SER A 720 -38.98 -63.72 -22.29
CA SER A 720 -38.73 -65.08 -22.87
C SER A 720 -38.44 -66.27 -21.92
N THR A 721 -39.48 -67.09 -21.69
CA THR A 721 -39.52 -68.57 -21.42
C THR A 721 -40.95 -68.92 -20.98
N THR A 722 -41.65 -69.97 -21.43
CA THR A 722 -41.47 -70.89 -22.58
C THR A 722 -42.85 -71.37 -23.06
N SER A 723 -42.93 -72.17 -24.12
CA SER A 723 -44.17 -72.69 -24.71
C SER A 723 -44.78 -73.91 -24.00
N THR A 724 -46.11 -73.91 -23.88
CA THR A 724 -47.07 -75.04 -23.99
C THR A 724 -47.05 -76.24 -23.02
N SER A 725 -48.28 -76.68 -22.71
CA SER A 725 -48.75 -78.04 -22.34
C SER A 725 -48.31 -78.69 -21.02
N ASP A 726 -49.21 -78.58 -20.04
CA ASP A 726 -50.04 -79.68 -19.47
C ASP A 726 -49.48 -80.84 -18.61
N GLU A 727 -50.39 -81.28 -17.74
CA GLU A 727 -50.51 -82.53 -16.96
C GLU A 727 -49.62 -82.81 -15.71
N GLU A 728 -50.37 -83.10 -14.62
CA GLU A 728 -50.11 -83.89 -13.39
C GLU A 728 -48.66 -83.99 -12.83
N HIS A 729 -48.44 -83.76 -11.53
CA HIS A 729 -49.20 -84.41 -10.44
C HIS A 729 -49.21 -83.65 -9.10
#